data_AF-A0A6B0GLQ5-F1
#
_entry.id   AF-A0A6B0GLQ5-F1
#
_cell.length_a   1.000
_cell.length_b   1.000
_cell.length_c   1.000
_cell.angle_alpha   90.00
_cell.angle_beta   90.00
_cell.angle_gamma   90.00
#
_symmetry.space_group_name_H-M   'P 1'
#
loop_
_entity.id
_entity.type
_entity.pdbx_description
1 polymer ?
#
loop_
_entity_poly.entity_id
_entity_poly.type
_entity_poly.pdbx_seq_one_letter_code
_entity_poly.pdbx_strand_id
1 'polypeptide(L)'
;MRRLLAVLMTALLVTSAAGAAMVIGAPAMQDDDDLSFDEVDDGILLTGIASDSEDGLSQMRVRSTLDEDVTLSYRVAGSDETGTVTAKAGQDTFFNVETSGPTTVVLMYDGQNVETKNANTQSEKDLGELNVGTVDDGILLTGICSDSEDGLSQMRVRSSLDQNVTLDYRVAGSDETGTVEAVAGEDVFFNVETNEDGPTTVVLMYDGQNVETKNANTVSECDLGEENPPTLDEVNDGILLTGICSDSEDGLSQMRVRSSLDQNVTLDYRVAGSDETGTVEAVAGEDVFFNVNTSGPTTVVLMYEGENVETKNANTVSECDLGEPNVDTEDITLTAICTDTEDDLAKYRVTNENDVAVDVSYDIYGTDVNGTLSVDANSTAFFTVPTADDGSATVRLFYEDEQIDVKASNTQSDCDLGMENPAGVSIEYTCSVDGADATVTNDNDVPVTIEVTGDASLNRTIEAGGTVSFENVANGEYNVTTLVDGTVVGEETVVIDCEADDGDDGMDDGDDSDDSDDGMDDGDDGQDDGQDGDVGDGEDMPAYQIDVAAGDVIETLGVDGDDEDDAPDFYGTQGRLLQAQTVLADGTVTGSHMVPGENVTKSLAGCHVSYTPVSYDGESGEVTLTVSVSDDADCEGVTLTLAGYELPGDDTTFVRANADGQELVAYETVTLDAGDSGTVVIDLDGESEA
;
A
#
# COMPACT_ATOMS: atom_id res chain seq x y z
N MET A 1 45.37 83.47 25.45
CA MET A 1 44.30 84.29 26.07
C MET A 1 43.19 83.35 26.51
N ARG A 2 42.75 83.52 27.77
CA ARG A 2 41.47 83.12 28.40
C ARG A 2 40.74 81.89 27.82
N ARG A 3 40.64 80.76 28.54
CA ARG A 3 39.77 80.49 29.72
C ARG A 3 38.29 80.84 29.42
N LEU A 4 37.29 80.02 29.70
CA LEU A 4 36.90 79.50 31.04
C LEU A 4 35.63 78.62 30.82
N LEU A 5 35.55 77.40 31.37
CA LEU A 5 34.65 76.95 32.48
C LEU A 5 33.17 76.66 32.09
N ALA A 6 32.42 75.74 32.72
CA ALA A 6 32.55 75.10 34.05
C ALA A 6 31.58 73.88 34.13
N VAL A 7 31.94 72.72 34.72
CA VAL A 7 31.75 72.31 36.15
C VAL A 7 30.35 71.70 36.42
N LEU A 8 30.16 70.48 36.96
CA LEU A 8 30.32 70.04 38.38
C LEU A 8 30.19 68.48 38.42
N MET A 9 31.12 67.64 38.93
CA MET A 9 31.42 67.25 40.35
C MET A 9 30.21 66.60 41.07
N THR A 10 30.21 65.47 41.80
CA THR A 10 31.17 64.77 42.71
C THR A 10 30.51 63.42 43.13
N ALA A 11 31.20 62.30 43.37
CA ALA A 11 31.62 61.78 44.70
C ALA A 11 31.67 60.22 44.65
N LEU A 12 32.35 59.40 45.48
CA LEU A 12 33.48 59.50 46.42
C LEU A 12 33.53 58.14 47.19
N LEU A 13 34.72 57.53 47.37
CA LEU A 13 35.15 56.61 48.46
C LEU A 13 34.57 55.14 48.51
N VAL A 14 35.25 54.04 48.94
CA VAL A 14 36.61 53.75 49.44
C VAL A 14 36.86 52.22 49.61
N THR A 15 38.12 51.75 49.42
CA THR A 15 38.91 50.61 50.05
C THR A 15 38.25 49.24 50.34
N SER A 16 38.90 48.07 50.38
CA SER A 16 40.27 47.49 50.40
C SER A 16 40.03 45.95 50.48
N ALA A 17 40.88 45.00 50.10
CA ALA A 17 42.20 44.71 50.66
C ALA A 17 42.83 43.52 49.92
N ALA A 18 44.15 43.56 49.79
CA ALA A 18 44.97 42.45 49.30
C ALA A 18 45.16 41.37 50.38
N GLY A 19 45.13 40.12 49.96
CA GLY A 19 45.64 38.97 50.70
C GLY A 19 46.42 38.07 49.74
N ALA A 20 47.74 38.25 49.67
CA ALA A 20 48.63 37.36 48.95
C ALA A 20 48.95 36.14 49.82
N ALA A 21 48.62 34.94 49.31
CA ALA A 21 49.13 33.68 49.82
C ALA A 21 49.95 33.01 48.71
N MET A 22 51.25 32.91 48.97
CA MET A 22 52.26 32.20 48.20
C MET A 22 52.03 30.69 48.31
N VAL A 23 51.75 30.01 47.20
CA VAL A 23 51.80 28.55 47.11
C VAL A 23 52.86 28.15 46.08
N ILE A 24 53.64 27.16 46.50
CA ILE A 24 54.88 26.67 45.93
C ILE A 24 54.56 25.86 44.66
N GLY A 25 55.34 26.06 43.60
CA GLY A 25 55.16 25.42 42.31
C GLY A 25 55.28 23.89 42.35
N ALA A 26 54.33 23.24 41.70
CA ALA A 26 54.54 21.98 40.99
C ALA A 26 54.60 22.32 39.48
N PRO A 27 55.43 21.62 38.68
CA PRO A 27 55.44 21.84 37.24
C PRO A 27 54.09 21.36 36.67
N ALA A 28 53.31 22.28 36.11
CA ALA A 28 52.21 21.91 35.25
C ALA A 28 52.82 21.28 33.99
N MET A 29 52.51 20.01 33.74
CA MET A 29 52.45 19.51 32.37
C MET A 29 51.32 20.30 31.71
N GLN A 30 51.66 21.14 30.73
CA GLN A 30 50.69 21.57 29.72
C GLN A 30 50.46 20.31 28.87
N ASP A 31 49.31 19.68 29.03
CA ASP A 31 48.76 18.84 27.96
C ASP A 31 48.29 19.85 26.90
N ASP A 32 48.88 19.77 25.71
CA ASP A 32 48.66 20.67 24.56
C ASP A 32 47.37 20.30 23.79
N ASP A 33 46.35 19.78 24.48
CA ASP A 33 45.08 19.37 23.88
C ASP A 33 43.99 20.45 24.11
N ASP A 34 44.32 21.73 23.87
CA ASP A 34 43.30 22.78 23.77
C ASP A 34 42.65 22.66 22.37
N LEU A 35 41.34 22.36 22.32
CA LEU A 35 40.56 22.32 21.08
C LEU A 35 40.73 23.61 20.27
N SER A 36 40.94 23.46 18.96
CA SER A 36 40.94 24.60 18.07
C SER A 36 39.52 25.14 17.86
N PHE A 37 39.39 26.43 17.55
CA PHE A 37 38.10 27.04 17.25
C PHE A 37 37.38 26.33 16.09
N ASP A 38 38.12 25.92 15.05
CA ASP A 38 37.55 25.25 13.88
C ASP A 38 36.94 23.88 14.26
N GLU A 39 37.55 23.15 15.20
CA GLU A 39 36.98 21.88 15.72
C GLU A 39 35.70 22.13 16.53
N VAL A 40 35.63 23.23 17.28
CA VAL A 40 34.42 23.60 18.03
C VAL A 40 33.30 24.12 17.13
N ASP A 41 33.63 24.84 16.05
CA ASP A 41 32.65 25.38 15.09
C ASP A 41 31.87 24.28 14.36
N ASP A 42 32.58 23.25 13.90
CA ASP A 42 31.97 22.09 13.24
C ASP A 42 31.30 21.11 14.24
N GLY A 43 31.63 21.22 15.52
CA GLY A 43 31.29 20.27 16.57
C GLY A 43 30.05 20.62 17.41
N ILE A 44 29.51 21.84 17.28
CA ILE A 44 28.42 22.33 18.13
C ILE A 44 27.16 22.57 17.31
N LEU A 45 26.01 22.14 17.84
CA LEU A 45 24.69 22.39 17.25
C LEU A 45 23.76 23.04 18.28
N LEU A 46 23.11 24.14 17.89
CA LEU A 46 22.16 24.92 18.68
C LEU A 46 20.76 24.88 18.05
N THR A 47 19.81 24.30 18.78
CA THR A 47 18.40 24.26 18.39
C THR A 47 17.56 25.08 19.37
N GLY A 48 16.61 25.88 18.87
CA GLY A 48 15.55 26.45 19.71
C GLY A 48 14.42 25.43 19.83
N ILE A 49 14.01 25.10 21.06
CA ILE A 49 13.02 24.04 21.31
C ILE A 49 11.62 24.63 21.46
N ALA A 50 11.46 25.57 22.39
CA ALA A 50 10.16 26.13 22.72
C ALA A 50 10.33 27.55 23.27
N SER A 51 9.33 28.40 23.02
CA SER A 51 9.22 29.74 23.57
C SER A 51 7.89 29.85 24.30
N ASP A 52 7.93 30.14 25.59
CA ASP A 52 6.75 30.45 26.39
C ASP A 52 6.55 31.97 26.38
N SER A 53 5.48 32.41 25.74
CA SER A 53 5.16 33.83 25.63
C SER A 53 4.57 34.41 26.92
N GLU A 54 4.13 33.57 27.87
CA GLU A 54 3.54 34.02 29.14
C GLU A 54 4.62 34.43 30.15
N ASP A 55 5.72 33.70 30.23
CA ASP A 55 6.82 34.00 31.15
C ASP A 55 8.04 34.63 30.46
N GLY A 56 8.07 34.64 29.13
CA GLY A 56 9.15 35.20 28.34
C GLY A 56 10.42 34.36 28.42
N LEU A 57 10.34 33.06 28.68
CA LEU A 57 11.48 32.14 28.61
C LEU A 57 11.45 31.36 27.31
N SER A 58 12.61 31.25 26.67
CA SER A 58 12.82 30.30 25.58
C SER A 58 13.83 29.25 26.00
N GLN A 59 13.50 27.98 25.78
CA GLN A 59 14.38 26.85 26.03
C GLN A 59 15.22 26.55 24.78
N MET A 60 16.53 26.48 24.99
CA MET A 60 17.52 26.20 23.97
C MET A 60 18.17 24.83 24.22
N ARG A 61 18.40 24.07 23.15
CA ARG A 61 19.18 22.82 23.10
C ARG A 61 20.57 23.12 22.57
N VAL A 62 21.61 22.65 23.25
CA VAL A 62 22.95 22.58 22.67
C VAL A 62 23.48 21.16 22.74
N ARG A 63 24.03 20.67 21.62
CA ARG A 63 24.66 19.35 21.50
C ARG A 63 26.10 19.51 21.03
N SER A 64 27.00 18.72 21.61
CA SER A 64 28.39 18.58 21.14
C SER A 64 28.56 17.24 20.45
N THR A 65 29.05 17.24 19.21
CA THR A 65 29.49 16.02 18.50
C THR A 65 30.94 15.65 18.81
N LEU A 66 31.63 16.52 19.54
CA LEU A 66 32.98 16.27 20.03
C LEU A 66 32.97 15.20 21.13
N ASP A 67 34.11 14.53 21.30
CA ASP A 67 34.32 13.48 22.30
C ASP A 67 34.59 14.03 23.71
N GLU A 68 34.56 15.36 23.88
CA GLU A 68 34.68 16.03 25.17
C GLU A 68 33.66 17.16 25.41
N ASP A 69 33.53 17.53 26.68
CA ASP A 69 32.60 18.56 27.13
C ASP A 69 33.12 19.96 26.77
N VAL A 70 32.34 20.74 26.02
CA VAL A 70 32.72 22.10 25.63
C VAL A 70 31.91 23.12 26.41
N THR A 71 32.60 24.04 27.10
CA THR A 71 31.93 25.16 27.77
C THR A 71 31.91 26.39 26.86
N LEU A 72 30.71 26.79 26.49
CA LEU A 72 30.42 27.92 25.63
C LEU A 72 29.90 29.09 26.48
N SER A 73 30.27 30.31 26.11
CA SER A 73 29.58 31.50 26.58
C SER A 73 28.44 31.82 25.62
N TYR A 74 27.32 32.35 26.12
CA TYR A 74 26.23 32.80 25.25
C TYR A 74 25.87 34.25 25.54
N ARG A 75 25.32 34.93 24.54
CA ARG A 75 24.67 36.24 24.67
C ARG A 75 23.37 36.27 23.90
N VAL A 76 22.39 37.00 24.42
CA VAL A 76 21.09 37.19 23.78
C VAL A 76 21.08 38.55 23.08
N ALA A 77 20.95 38.55 21.75
CA ALA A 77 20.99 39.78 20.95
C ALA A 77 19.82 40.71 21.31
N GLY A 78 20.15 41.96 21.65
CA GLY A 78 19.15 42.94 22.09
C GLY A 78 18.83 42.90 23.58
N SER A 79 19.46 42.00 24.35
CA SER A 79 19.39 41.90 25.81
C SER A 79 20.79 42.11 26.43
N ASP A 80 20.82 42.45 27.73
CA ASP A 80 22.05 42.44 28.55
C ASP A 80 22.34 41.04 29.12
N GLU A 81 21.51 40.04 28.78
CA GLU A 81 21.66 38.66 29.24
C GLU A 81 22.85 37.96 28.57
N THR A 82 23.70 37.39 29.42
CA THR A 82 24.85 36.56 29.05
C THR A 82 24.99 35.43 30.06
N GLY A 83 25.44 34.27 29.61
CA GLY A 83 25.72 33.14 30.50
C GLY A 83 26.72 32.18 29.91
N THR A 84 26.81 31.00 30.52
CA THR A 84 27.63 29.89 30.01
C THR A 84 26.80 28.62 30.00
N VAL A 85 27.02 27.78 28.99
CA VAL A 85 26.44 26.45 28.87
C VAL A 85 27.55 25.45 28.57
N THR A 86 27.51 24.28 29.21
CA THR A 86 28.47 23.19 28.93
C THR A 86 27.78 22.15 28.06
N ALA A 87 28.08 22.14 26.77
CA ALA A 87 27.62 21.11 25.85
C ALA A 87 28.36 19.81 26.16
N LYS A 88 27.60 18.80 26.60
CA LYS A 88 28.14 17.48 26.95
C LYS A 88 28.44 16.65 25.70
N ALA A 89 29.57 15.95 25.68
CA ALA A 89 29.94 15.08 24.57
C ALA A 89 28.84 14.06 24.26
N GLY A 90 28.29 14.11 23.05
CA GLY A 90 27.24 13.20 22.58
C GLY A 90 25.91 13.30 23.32
N GLN A 91 25.66 14.35 24.12
CA GLN A 91 24.45 14.52 24.91
C GLN A 91 23.83 15.92 24.72
N ASP A 92 22.50 15.97 24.80
CA ASP A 92 21.78 17.24 24.77
C ASP A 92 21.87 17.96 26.12
N THR A 93 22.22 19.24 26.06
CA THR A 93 22.19 20.14 27.22
C THR A 93 21.18 21.25 26.98
N PHE A 94 20.29 21.44 27.96
CA PHE A 94 19.20 22.41 27.88
C PHE A 94 19.52 23.64 28.74
N PHE A 95 19.21 24.83 28.23
CA PHE A 95 19.29 26.07 29.01
C PHE A 95 18.19 27.05 28.59
N ASN A 96 17.75 27.87 29.54
CA ASN A 96 16.72 28.88 29.29
C ASN A 96 17.37 30.25 29.07
N VAL A 97 16.75 31.06 28.22
CA VAL A 97 17.09 32.46 27.99
C VAL A 97 15.84 33.33 28.14
N GLU A 98 15.97 34.54 28.69
CA GLU A 98 14.86 35.50 28.79
C GLU A 98 14.66 36.23 27.45
N THR A 99 13.52 35.98 26.83
CA THR A 99 13.14 36.49 25.51
C THR A 99 11.96 37.46 25.63
N SER A 100 12.21 38.76 25.45
CA SER A 100 11.16 39.81 25.36
C SER A 100 10.89 40.25 23.92
N GLY A 101 10.80 39.28 23.00
CA GLY A 101 10.64 39.48 21.56
C GLY A 101 11.51 38.53 20.74
N PRO A 102 11.56 38.66 19.40
CA PRO A 102 12.41 37.82 18.55
C PRO A 102 13.87 38.00 18.99
N THR A 103 14.44 36.97 19.60
CA THR A 103 15.74 37.05 20.24
C THR A 103 16.70 36.07 19.60
N THR A 104 17.84 36.57 19.16
CA THR A 104 18.90 35.74 18.58
C THR A 104 19.88 35.37 19.69
N VAL A 105 20.08 34.08 19.94
CA VAL A 105 21.11 33.57 20.86
C VAL A 105 22.38 33.32 20.06
N VAL A 106 23.51 33.82 20.57
CA VAL A 106 24.84 33.61 19.98
C VAL A 106 25.69 32.82 20.96
N LEU A 107 26.12 31.62 20.56
CA LEU A 107 27.13 30.83 21.29
C LEU A 107 28.52 31.30 20.88
N MET A 108 29.42 31.35 21.86
CA MET A 108 30.78 31.81 21.69
C MET A 108 31.77 30.94 22.45
N TYR A 109 32.82 30.51 21.76
CA TYR A 109 33.98 29.81 22.32
C TYR A 109 35.21 30.71 22.19
N ASP A 110 35.95 30.90 23.28
CA ASP A 110 37.08 31.84 23.41
C ASP A 110 36.81 33.26 22.83
N GLY A 111 35.57 33.74 22.97
CA GLY A 111 35.14 35.06 22.49
C GLY A 111 34.86 35.17 20.98
N GLN A 112 34.93 34.07 20.23
CA GLN A 112 34.51 33.98 18.84
C GLN A 112 33.12 33.35 18.74
N ASN A 113 32.30 33.77 17.76
CA ASN A 113 30.96 33.21 17.56
C ASN A 113 31.07 31.82 16.94
N VAL A 114 30.47 30.81 17.57
CA VAL A 114 30.35 29.43 17.09
C VAL A 114 29.02 29.29 16.32
N GLU A 115 27.91 29.62 16.98
CA GLU A 115 26.60 29.45 16.37
C GLU A 115 25.65 30.59 16.72
N THR A 116 24.69 30.86 15.83
CA THR A 116 23.71 31.94 15.98
C THR A 116 22.32 31.42 15.60
N LYS A 117 21.40 31.37 16.55
CA LYS A 117 20.04 30.86 16.34
C LYS A 117 18.97 31.81 16.86
N ASN A 118 17.81 31.85 16.19
CA ASN A 118 16.64 32.56 16.69
C ASN A 118 15.93 31.69 17.73
N ALA A 119 15.66 32.22 18.92
CA ALA A 119 14.97 31.52 19.99
C ALA A 119 13.45 31.36 19.71
N ASN A 120 12.89 32.14 18.79
CA ASN A 120 11.43 32.25 18.58
C ASN A 120 10.92 31.55 17.30
N THR A 121 11.68 30.61 16.72
CA THR A 121 11.29 29.97 15.45
C THR A 121 10.32 28.79 15.57
N GLN A 122 9.83 28.45 16.76
CA GLN A 122 8.77 27.44 16.93
C GLN A 122 7.50 28.03 17.54
N SER A 123 6.34 27.52 17.10
CA SER A 123 5.02 28.03 17.48
C SER A 123 4.75 27.82 18.97
N GLU A 124 4.04 28.77 19.58
CA GLU A 124 3.51 28.68 20.96
C GLU A 124 2.86 27.31 21.18
N LYS A 125 3.45 26.45 22.02
CA LYS A 125 2.81 25.23 22.51
C LYS A 125 3.03 25.13 24.01
N ASP A 126 1.89 25.02 24.70
CA ASP A 126 1.75 24.85 26.14
C ASP A 126 2.58 23.63 26.60
N LEU A 127 3.46 23.80 27.60
CA LEU A 127 4.43 22.80 28.07
C LEU A 127 3.79 21.67 28.91
N GLY A 128 2.61 21.22 28.51
CA GLY A 128 1.93 20.05 29.05
C GLY A 128 2.06 18.86 28.11
N GLU A 129 2.99 17.96 28.43
CA GLU A 129 3.11 16.57 27.93
C GLU A 129 2.98 16.35 26.41
N LEU A 130 4.12 16.29 25.71
CA LEU A 130 4.18 15.77 24.34
C LEU A 130 5.40 14.87 24.16
N ASN A 131 5.15 13.60 23.84
CA ASN A 131 6.13 12.59 23.48
C ASN A 131 6.24 12.57 21.94
N VAL A 132 7.08 13.42 21.36
CA VAL A 132 7.45 13.38 19.91
C VAL A 132 8.92 12.98 19.77
N GLY A 133 9.40 12.14 20.67
CA GLY A 133 10.75 11.61 20.58
C GLY A 133 10.77 10.44 19.62
N THR A 134 11.21 10.66 18.36
CA THR A 134 12.05 9.72 17.58
C THR A 134 12.23 10.11 16.12
N VAL A 135 11.30 10.83 15.48
CA VAL A 135 11.40 11.11 14.02
C VAL A 135 12.41 12.21 13.68
N ASP A 136 12.56 13.22 14.55
CA ASP A 136 13.46 14.39 14.33
C ASP A 136 14.94 14.00 14.24
N ASP A 137 15.38 12.95 14.94
CA ASP A 137 16.79 12.55 14.97
C ASP A 137 17.21 11.66 13.78
N GLY A 138 16.25 11.21 12.96
CA GLY A 138 16.49 10.21 11.90
C GLY A 138 16.38 10.69 10.46
N ILE A 139 15.86 11.89 10.22
CA ILE A 139 15.64 12.43 8.87
C ILE A 139 16.59 13.59 8.59
N LEU A 140 17.32 13.51 7.48
CA LEU A 140 18.23 14.57 7.03
C LEU A 140 17.85 15.05 5.62
N LEU A 141 17.49 16.33 5.50
CA LEU A 141 17.29 17.00 4.21
C LEU A 141 18.56 17.74 3.78
N THR A 142 19.05 17.39 2.59
CA THR A 142 20.19 18.06 1.94
C THR A 142 19.75 18.60 0.59
N GLY A 143 19.95 19.88 0.32
CA GLY A 143 19.90 20.36 -1.06
C GLY A 143 21.12 19.85 -1.81
N ILE A 144 20.94 19.29 -3.01
CA ILE A 144 22.05 18.81 -3.83
C ILE A 144 22.54 19.93 -4.73
N CYS A 145 21.63 20.45 -5.55
CA CYS A 145 21.95 21.44 -6.55
C CYS A 145 20.68 22.19 -7.00
N SER A 146 20.87 23.36 -7.59
CA SER A 146 19.79 24.27 -7.99
C SER A 146 20.02 24.69 -9.43
N ASP A 147 18.98 24.57 -10.23
CA ASP A 147 18.90 25.09 -11.58
C ASP A 147 18.12 26.41 -11.57
N SER A 148 18.87 27.51 -11.65
CA SER A 148 18.28 28.83 -11.70
C SER A 148 17.66 29.17 -13.06
N GLU A 149 17.99 28.45 -14.13
CA GLU A 149 17.42 28.69 -15.47
C GLU A 149 16.00 28.11 -15.55
N ASP A 150 15.78 26.93 -14.97
CA ASP A 150 14.47 26.26 -14.97
C ASP A 150 13.67 26.48 -13.69
N GLY A 151 14.25 27.16 -12.70
CA GLY A 151 13.61 27.40 -11.42
C GLY A 151 13.35 26.09 -10.67
N LEU A 152 14.27 25.13 -10.72
CA LEU A 152 14.16 23.85 -10.01
C LEU A 152 15.32 23.66 -9.05
N SER A 153 15.09 22.97 -7.93
CA SER A 153 16.16 22.46 -7.07
C SER A 153 15.97 20.99 -6.76
N GLN A 154 17.04 20.22 -6.89
CA GLN A 154 17.05 18.83 -6.50
C GLN A 154 17.42 18.71 -5.02
N MET A 155 16.53 18.05 -4.28
CA MET A 155 16.61 17.81 -2.86
C MET A 155 16.86 16.33 -2.61
N ARG A 156 17.54 16.04 -1.49
CA ARG A 156 17.84 14.70 -1.03
C ARG A 156 17.35 14.50 0.39
N VAL A 157 16.54 13.48 0.61
CA VAL A 157 16.18 13.00 1.94
C VAL A 157 17.00 11.75 2.23
N ARG A 158 17.60 11.70 3.42
CA ARG A 158 18.22 10.48 3.94
C ARG A 158 17.55 10.11 5.25
N SER A 159 17.06 8.88 5.35
CA SER A 159 16.50 8.33 6.58
C SER A 159 17.50 7.37 7.23
N SER A 160 17.79 7.59 8.51
CA SER A 160 18.46 6.60 9.37
C SER A 160 17.49 5.84 10.26
N LEU A 161 16.19 5.97 10.00
CA LEU A 161 15.16 5.17 10.65
C LEU A 161 15.24 3.73 10.14
N ASP A 162 14.70 2.80 10.93
CA ASP A 162 14.59 1.38 10.63
C ASP A 162 13.34 1.01 9.81
N GLN A 163 12.52 2.02 9.48
CA GLN A 163 11.30 1.89 8.68
C GLN A 163 11.17 3.05 7.69
N ASN A 164 10.47 2.81 6.59
CA ASN A 164 10.11 3.85 5.63
C ASN A 164 9.14 4.83 6.29
N VAL A 165 9.25 6.11 5.93
CA VAL A 165 8.38 7.17 6.46
C VAL A 165 7.97 8.11 5.34
N THR A 166 6.66 8.32 5.17
CA THR A 166 6.13 9.35 4.27
C THR A 166 6.20 10.71 4.96
N LEU A 167 6.83 11.67 4.29
CA LEU A 167 6.97 13.04 4.75
C LEU A 167 6.22 13.97 3.81
N ASP A 168 5.42 14.88 4.36
CA ASP A 168 4.91 16.01 3.59
C ASP A 168 6.03 17.02 3.40
N TYR A 169 6.08 17.69 2.25
CA TYR A 169 6.94 18.86 2.06
C TYR A 169 6.14 20.06 1.62
N ARG A 170 6.63 21.25 1.98
CA ARG A 170 6.16 22.52 1.44
C ARG A 170 7.33 23.44 1.14
N VAL A 171 7.13 24.28 0.13
CA VAL A 171 8.14 25.23 -0.30
C VAL A 171 7.74 26.64 0.17
N ALA A 172 8.45 27.17 1.16
CA ALA A 172 8.13 28.44 1.79
C ALA A 172 8.21 29.59 0.78
N GLY A 173 7.10 30.33 0.65
CA GLY A 173 6.97 31.43 -0.29
C GLY A 173 6.41 31.03 -1.65
N SER A 174 6.02 29.77 -1.83
CA SER A 174 5.23 29.28 -2.96
C SER A 174 3.97 28.56 -2.44
N ASP A 175 3.08 28.19 -3.36
CA ASP A 175 1.93 27.32 -3.08
C ASP A 175 2.28 25.82 -3.29
N GLU A 176 3.54 25.49 -3.58
CA GLU A 176 3.98 24.12 -3.83
C GLU A 176 4.05 23.30 -2.54
N THR A 177 3.41 22.14 -2.59
CA THR A 177 3.39 21.10 -1.55
C THR A 177 3.38 19.73 -2.19
N GLY A 178 3.93 18.72 -1.53
CA GLY A 178 3.87 17.34 -1.99
C GLY A 178 4.26 16.36 -0.89
N THR A 179 4.48 15.10 -1.24
CA THR A 179 4.95 14.06 -0.34
C THR A 179 6.25 13.44 -0.86
N VAL A 180 7.07 12.92 0.05
CA VAL A 180 8.27 12.14 -0.26
C VAL A 180 8.38 10.97 0.71
N GLU A 181 8.54 9.76 0.17
CA GLU A 181 8.80 8.58 1.00
C GLU A 181 10.28 8.50 1.32
N ALA A 182 10.65 8.65 2.60
CA ALA A 182 11.99 8.50 3.09
C ALA A 182 12.26 7.01 3.41
N VAL A 183 12.89 6.30 2.48
CA VAL A 183 13.20 4.87 2.59
C VAL A 183 14.30 4.62 3.62
N ALA A 184 14.11 3.63 4.49
CA ALA A 184 15.04 3.30 5.57
C ALA A 184 16.45 2.97 5.06
N GLY A 185 17.44 3.77 5.44
CA GLY A 185 18.84 3.56 5.07
C GLY A 185 19.23 3.99 3.65
N GLU A 186 18.29 4.53 2.86
CA GLU A 186 18.51 4.96 1.48
C GLU A 186 18.47 6.50 1.32
N ASP A 187 19.03 6.98 0.22
CA ASP A 187 18.96 8.39 -0.21
C ASP A 187 17.84 8.50 -1.26
N VAL A 188 16.82 9.32 -1.00
CA VAL A 188 15.70 9.59 -1.91
C VAL A 188 15.82 11.00 -2.48
N PHE A 189 15.57 11.16 -3.78
CA PHE A 189 15.74 12.41 -4.51
C PHE A 189 14.40 12.92 -5.01
N PHE A 190 14.17 14.23 -4.89
CA PHE A 190 12.97 14.88 -5.40
C PHE A 190 13.29 16.30 -5.86
N ASN A 191 12.50 16.83 -6.79
CA ASN A 191 12.65 18.20 -7.29
C ASN A 191 11.61 19.10 -6.63
N VAL A 192 11.99 20.35 -6.39
CA VAL A 192 11.09 21.42 -5.93
C VAL A 192 11.23 22.64 -6.83
N GLU A 193 10.14 23.36 -7.06
CA GLU A 193 10.18 24.65 -7.75
C GLU A 193 10.85 25.70 -6.85
N THR A 194 11.70 26.52 -7.46
CA THR A 194 12.39 27.63 -6.82
C THR A 194 11.98 28.94 -7.45
N ASN A 195 11.84 29.96 -6.61
CA ASN A 195 11.62 31.31 -7.11
C ASN A 195 12.94 31.85 -7.70
N GLU A 196 12.93 32.27 -8.96
CA GLU A 196 14.10 32.79 -9.73
C GLU A 196 14.94 33.85 -8.97
N ASP A 197 14.37 34.54 -7.98
CA ASP A 197 14.98 35.70 -7.31
C ASP A 197 15.09 35.61 -5.77
N GLY A 198 14.72 34.50 -5.12
CA GLY A 198 14.62 34.45 -3.65
C GLY A 198 14.96 33.11 -3.02
N PRO A 199 15.48 33.08 -1.77
CA PRO A 199 15.82 31.85 -1.07
C PRO A 199 14.60 30.94 -0.96
N THR A 200 14.64 29.80 -1.63
CA THR A 200 13.60 28.79 -1.55
C THR A 200 13.87 27.92 -0.33
N THR A 201 12.98 27.92 0.66
CA THR A 201 13.14 27.11 1.86
C THR A 201 12.16 25.95 1.83
N VAL A 202 12.67 24.73 1.75
CA VAL A 202 11.89 23.49 1.80
C VAL A 202 11.74 23.07 3.25
N VAL A 203 10.51 22.79 3.66
CA VAL A 203 10.16 22.30 5.00
C VAL A 203 9.60 20.89 4.85
N LEU A 204 10.26 19.90 5.47
CA LEU A 204 9.68 18.56 5.62
C LEU A 204 8.83 18.52 6.88
N MET A 205 7.70 17.85 6.80
CA MET A 205 6.74 17.68 7.86
C MET A 205 6.39 16.20 8.00
N TYR A 206 6.23 15.75 9.24
CA TYR A 206 5.71 14.43 9.57
C TYR A 206 4.58 14.65 10.56
N ASP A 207 3.39 14.13 10.25
CA ASP A 207 2.20 14.28 11.09
C ASP A 207 1.90 15.76 11.42
N GLY A 208 1.99 16.61 10.38
CA GLY A 208 1.80 18.07 10.49
C GLY A 208 2.87 18.84 11.27
N GLN A 209 3.92 18.18 11.78
CA GLN A 209 5.02 18.81 12.50
C GLN A 209 6.26 18.96 11.62
N ASN A 210 6.89 20.14 11.65
CA ASN A 210 8.13 20.36 10.91
C ASN A 210 9.24 19.46 11.47
N VAL A 211 9.82 18.61 10.63
CA VAL A 211 10.95 17.73 10.97
C VAL A 211 12.27 18.41 10.56
N GLU A 212 12.35 18.91 9.33
CA GLU A 212 13.60 19.50 8.82
C GLU A 212 13.31 20.71 7.94
N THR A 213 14.25 21.66 7.87
CA THR A 213 14.08 22.88 7.07
C THR A 213 15.39 23.26 6.39
N LYS A 214 15.40 23.24 5.06
CA LYS A 214 16.61 23.51 4.28
C LYS A 214 16.38 24.58 3.21
N ASN A 215 17.38 25.42 3.01
CA ASN A 215 17.41 26.36 1.89
C ASN A 215 17.90 25.63 0.63
N ALA A 216 17.03 25.53 -0.36
CA ALA A 216 17.29 24.86 -1.63
C ALA A 216 18.22 25.65 -2.56
N ASN A 217 18.56 26.91 -2.24
CA ASN A 217 19.38 27.79 -3.08
C ASN A 217 20.84 27.93 -2.57
N THR A 218 21.22 27.24 -1.49
CA THR A 218 22.60 27.31 -0.96
C THR A 218 23.56 26.31 -1.59
N VAL A 219 23.16 25.71 -2.69
CA VAL A 219 23.80 24.56 -3.33
C VAL A 219 24.46 24.98 -4.65
N SER A 220 25.34 24.13 -5.19
CA SER A 220 25.99 24.41 -6.47
C SER A 220 24.97 24.46 -7.61
N GLU A 221 25.19 25.35 -8.58
CA GLU A 221 24.43 25.34 -9.84
C GLU A 221 24.58 23.99 -10.54
N CYS A 222 23.46 23.40 -10.95
CA CYS A 222 23.40 22.24 -11.84
C CYS A 222 22.28 22.46 -12.85
N ASP A 223 22.39 21.81 -13.99
CA ASP A 223 21.37 21.78 -15.03
C ASP A 223 20.41 20.63 -14.67
N LEU A 224 19.21 20.99 -14.20
CA LEU A 224 18.10 20.08 -13.82
C LEU A 224 16.97 20.13 -14.84
N GLY A 225 17.20 20.79 -15.98
CA GLY A 225 16.20 20.87 -17.02
C GLY A 225 15.63 19.50 -17.34
N GLU A 226 14.30 19.45 -17.43
CA GLU A 226 13.66 18.48 -18.29
C GLU A 226 14.43 18.54 -19.60
N GLU A 227 15.10 17.45 -20.00
CA GLU A 227 15.64 17.40 -21.35
C GLU A 227 14.46 17.65 -22.27
N ASN A 228 14.39 18.87 -22.81
CA ASN A 228 13.27 19.29 -23.64
C ASN A 228 13.05 18.14 -24.63
N PRO A 229 11.81 17.62 -24.76
CA PRO A 229 11.56 16.54 -25.69
C PRO A 229 12.16 16.94 -27.05
N PRO A 230 12.90 16.04 -27.71
CA PRO A 230 13.70 16.43 -28.84
C PRO A 230 12.74 16.95 -29.90
N THR A 231 13.09 18.07 -30.51
CA THR A 231 12.22 18.67 -31.52
C THR A 231 12.01 17.70 -32.67
N LEU A 232 10.88 17.79 -33.38
CA LEU A 232 10.63 16.95 -34.55
C LEU A 232 11.79 16.98 -35.58
N ASP A 233 12.47 18.12 -35.73
CA ASP A 233 13.65 18.23 -36.59
C ASP A 233 14.84 17.42 -36.06
N GLU A 234 15.08 17.41 -34.75
CA GLU A 234 16.12 16.57 -34.12
C GLU A 234 15.79 15.09 -34.23
N VAL A 235 14.54 14.70 -34.00
CA VAL A 235 14.08 13.31 -34.17
C VAL A 235 14.24 12.86 -35.62
N ASN A 236 13.88 13.71 -36.60
CA ASN A 236 14.07 13.43 -38.03
C ASN A 236 15.54 13.20 -38.42
N ASP A 237 16.45 13.97 -37.85
CA ASP A 237 17.88 13.84 -38.14
C ASP A 237 18.54 12.72 -37.31
N GLY A 238 17.97 12.36 -36.16
CA GLY A 238 18.54 11.45 -35.16
C GLY A 238 18.04 10.00 -35.24
N ILE A 239 16.89 9.74 -35.86
CA ILE A 239 16.30 8.40 -35.96
C ILE A 239 16.57 7.77 -37.33
N LEU A 240 17.03 6.53 -37.34
CA LEU A 240 17.22 5.73 -38.55
C LEU A 240 16.49 4.39 -38.46
N LEU A 241 15.50 4.18 -39.33
CA LEU A 241 14.81 2.91 -39.50
C LEU A 241 15.46 2.06 -40.61
N THR A 242 15.85 0.83 -40.25
CA THR A 242 16.42 -0.14 -41.18
C THR A 242 15.63 -1.44 -41.11
N GLY A 243 15.13 -1.94 -42.24
CA GLY A 243 14.69 -3.34 -42.30
C GLY A 243 15.91 -4.25 -42.24
N ILE A 244 15.90 -5.24 -41.35
CA ILE A 244 17.00 -6.19 -41.17
C ILE A 244 16.81 -7.38 -42.08
N CYS A 245 15.68 -8.07 -41.92
CA CYS A 245 15.34 -9.25 -42.67
C CYS A 245 13.83 -9.52 -42.60
N SER A 246 13.33 -10.35 -43.52
CA SER A 246 11.91 -10.68 -43.64
C SER A 246 11.74 -12.20 -43.69
N ASP A 247 10.86 -12.72 -42.85
CA ASP A 247 10.41 -14.09 -42.90
C ASP A 247 9.09 -14.16 -43.69
N SER A 248 9.17 -14.72 -44.90
CA SER A 248 7.99 -14.87 -45.75
C SER A 248 7.10 -16.04 -45.37
N GLU A 249 7.60 -17.00 -44.58
CA GLU A 249 6.84 -18.15 -44.12
C GLU A 249 5.90 -17.73 -42.99
N ASP A 250 6.42 -16.96 -42.03
CA ASP A 250 5.64 -16.43 -40.89
C ASP A 250 4.97 -15.09 -41.20
N GLY A 251 5.34 -14.47 -42.32
CA GLY A 251 4.86 -13.15 -42.68
C GLY A 251 5.32 -12.09 -41.68
N LEU A 252 6.53 -12.20 -41.12
CA LEU A 252 7.10 -11.22 -40.19
C LEU A 252 8.31 -10.51 -40.84
N SER A 253 8.56 -9.27 -40.47
CA SER A 253 9.85 -8.62 -40.78
C SER A 253 10.42 -7.96 -39.55
N GLN A 254 11.71 -8.21 -39.31
CA GLN A 254 12.44 -7.57 -38.25
C GLN A 254 12.96 -6.21 -38.71
N MET A 255 12.59 -5.19 -37.96
CA MET A 255 12.97 -3.80 -38.12
C MET A 255 13.97 -3.43 -37.04
N ARG A 256 14.85 -2.48 -37.36
CA ARG A 256 15.79 -1.90 -36.41
C ARG A 256 15.69 -0.38 -36.42
N VAL A 257 15.44 0.20 -35.26
CA VAL A 257 15.56 1.64 -35.00
C VAL A 257 16.93 1.90 -34.40
N ARG A 258 17.63 2.91 -34.90
CA ARG A 258 18.85 3.42 -34.28
C ARG A 258 18.65 4.88 -33.95
N SER A 259 18.90 5.26 -32.70
CA SER A 259 18.90 6.65 -32.24
C SER A 259 20.32 7.18 -32.13
N SER A 260 20.59 8.36 -32.68
CA SER A 260 21.78 9.16 -32.37
C SER A 260 21.48 10.34 -31.45
N LEU A 261 20.28 10.41 -30.90
CA LEU A 261 19.89 11.36 -29.88
C LEU A 261 20.62 11.03 -28.56
N ASP A 262 20.76 12.03 -27.72
CA ASP A 262 21.25 11.92 -26.34
C ASP A 262 20.17 11.50 -25.36
N GLN A 263 18.90 11.43 -25.80
CA GLN A 263 17.75 11.01 -25.01
C GLN A 263 16.92 9.91 -25.68
N ASN A 264 16.16 9.18 -24.87
CA ASN A 264 15.20 8.18 -25.36
C ASN A 264 13.98 8.87 -25.98
N VAL A 265 13.41 8.26 -27.02
CA VAL A 265 12.21 8.79 -27.70
C VAL A 265 11.23 7.67 -28.01
N THR A 266 10.00 7.80 -27.55
CA THR A 266 8.90 6.92 -27.96
C THR A 266 8.36 7.35 -29.31
N LEU A 267 8.30 6.42 -30.26
CA LEU A 267 7.81 6.62 -31.61
C LEU A 267 6.59 5.73 -31.84
N ASP A 268 5.54 6.29 -32.42
CA ASP A 268 4.45 5.47 -32.96
C ASP A 268 4.92 4.85 -34.28
N TYR A 269 4.47 3.65 -34.60
CA TYR A 269 4.64 3.07 -35.92
C TYR A 269 3.30 2.61 -36.50
N ARG A 270 3.25 2.58 -37.83
CA ARG A 270 2.17 1.93 -38.56
C ARG A 270 2.70 1.20 -39.78
N VAL A 271 2.03 0.13 -40.15
CA VAL A 271 2.38 -0.67 -41.32
C VAL A 271 1.44 -0.34 -42.47
N ALA A 272 1.97 0.32 -43.50
CA ALA A 272 1.15 0.78 -44.62
C ALA A 272 0.56 -0.41 -45.38
N GLY A 273 -0.77 -0.49 -45.40
CA GLY A 273 -1.52 -1.54 -46.08
C GLY A 273 -2.11 -2.61 -45.15
N SER A 274 -1.84 -2.54 -43.85
CA SER A 274 -2.54 -3.29 -42.80
C SER A 274 -3.14 -2.32 -41.78
N ASP A 275 -3.88 -2.88 -40.81
CA ASP A 275 -4.41 -2.14 -39.64
C ASP A 275 -3.43 -2.17 -38.45
N GLU A 276 -2.21 -2.68 -38.66
CA GLU A 276 -1.20 -2.82 -37.62
C GLU A 276 -0.54 -1.47 -37.27
N THR A 277 -0.55 -1.17 -35.97
CA THR A 277 0.06 0.01 -35.35
C THR A 277 0.66 -0.39 -34.00
N GLY A 278 1.66 0.33 -33.53
CA GLY A 278 2.21 0.16 -32.19
C GLY A 278 3.18 1.27 -31.83
N THR A 279 3.94 1.08 -30.76
CA THR A 279 5.00 2.02 -30.34
C THR A 279 6.36 1.32 -30.31
N VAL A 280 7.43 2.10 -30.41
CA VAL A 280 8.81 1.64 -30.23
C VAL A 280 9.60 2.72 -29.51
N GLU A 281 10.28 2.36 -28.42
CA GLU A 281 11.20 3.27 -27.73
C GLU A 281 12.57 3.23 -28.40
N ALA A 282 13.01 4.36 -28.94
CA ALA A 282 14.33 4.53 -29.52
C ALA A 282 15.32 4.96 -28.43
N VAL A 283 16.05 4.01 -27.86
CA VAL A 283 17.01 4.23 -26.77
C VAL A 283 18.24 5.02 -27.27
N ALA A 284 18.67 6.02 -26.50
CA ALA A 284 19.77 6.93 -26.84
C ALA A 284 21.08 6.17 -27.16
N GLY A 285 21.57 6.32 -28.39
CA GLY A 285 22.83 5.70 -28.83
C GLY A 285 22.78 4.18 -29.07
N GLU A 286 21.63 3.53 -28.90
CA GLU A 286 21.46 2.09 -29.05
C GLU A 286 20.67 1.69 -30.31
N ASP A 287 20.77 0.41 -30.67
CA ASP A 287 20.00 -0.21 -31.74
C ASP A 287 18.85 -1.00 -31.08
N VAL A 288 17.60 -0.65 -31.38
CA VAL A 288 16.39 -1.33 -30.89
C VAL A 288 15.77 -2.13 -32.04
N PHE A 289 15.32 -3.35 -31.76
CA PHE A 289 14.74 -4.26 -32.75
C PHE A 289 13.27 -4.51 -32.44
N PHE A 290 12.43 -4.57 -33.46
CA PHE A 290 11.01 -4.89 -33.32
C PHE A 290 10.51 -5.61 -34.57
N ASN A 291 9.48 -6.45 -34.43
CA ASN A 291 8.89 -7.18 -35.55
C ASN A 291 7.61 -6.49 -36.02
N VAL A 292 7.32 -6.63 -37.31
CA VAL A 292 6.05 -6.19 -37.91
C VAL A 292 5.45 -7.27 -38.79
N ASN A 293 4.13 -7.33 -38.90
CA ASN A 293 3.46 -8.25 -39.82
C ASN A 293 3.60 -7.74 -41.27
N THR A 294 4.08 -8.62 -42.14
CA THR A 294 4.46 -8.37 -43.53
C THR A 294 3.80 -9.30 -44.53
N SER A 295 2.55 -9.68 -44.26
CA SER A 295 1.65 -10.35 -45.22
C SER A 295 1.32 -9.49 -46.47
N GLY A 296 2.33 -8.99 -47.18
CA GLY A 296 2.23 -8.11 -48.35
C GLY A 296 3.44 -7.16 -48.49
N PRO A 297 3.48 -6.31 -49.53
CA PRO A 297 4.48 -5.24 -49.65
C PRO A 297 4.27 -4.20 -48.54
N THR A 298 4.96 -4.35 -47.42
CA THR A 298 4.77 -3.49 -46.25
C THR A 298 5.79 -2.37 -46.22
N THR A 299 5.28 -1.17 -45.96
CA THR A 299 6.09 0.01 -45.71
C THR A 299 5.80 0.45 -44.28
N VAL A 300 6.80 0.34 -43.40
CA VAL A 300 6.72 0.78 -42.01
C VAL A 300 6.98 2.28 -41.97
N VAL A 301 6.14 3.01 -41.25
CA VAL A 301 6.25 4.46 -41.05
C VAL A 301 6.38 4.70 -39.55
N LEU A 302 7.50 5.31 -39.11
CA LEU A 302 7.64 5.83 -37.75
C LEU A 302 7.06 7.25 -37.71
N MET A 303 6.40 7.59 -36.61
CA MET A 303 5.74 8.86 -36.38
C MET A 303 6.13 9.39 -34.99
N TYR A 304 6.29 10.71 -34.89
CA TYR A 304 6.53 11.42 -33.65
C TYR A 304 5.58 12.60 -33.61
N GLU A 305 4.79 12.71 -32.54
CA GLU A 305 3.71 13.70 -32.40
C GLU A 305 2.73 13.72 -33.61
N GLY A 306 2.50 12.55 -34.21
CA GLY A 306 1.62 12.38 -35.38
C GLY A 306 2.22 12.80 -36.73
N GLU A 307 3.45 13.29 -36.78
CA GLU A 307 4.19 13.59 -38.01
C GLU A 307 5.12 12.43 -38.39
N ASN A 308 5.28 12.15 -39.69
CA ASN A 308 6.13 11.04 -40.14
C ASN A 308 7.61 11.38 -39.96
N VAL A 309 8.35 10.51 -39.29
CA VAL A 309 9.80 10.65 -39.06
C VAL A 309 10.60 9.90 -40.13
N GLU A 310 10.35 8.60 -40.27
CA GLU A 310 11.07 7.76 -41.22
C GLU A 310 10.14 6.73 -41.86
N THR A 311 10.45 6.34 -43.10
CA THR A 311 9.63 5.41 -43.87
C THR A 311 10.49 4.36 -44.56
N LYS A 312 10.26 3.08 -44.28
CA LYS A 312 11.06 1.98 -44.83
C LYS A 312 10.21 0.85 -45.38
N ASN A 313 10.60 0.34 -46.55
CA ASN A 313 10.02 -0.87 -47.11
C ASN A 313 10.65 -2.10 -46.44
N ALA A 314 9.85 -2.87 -45.72
CA ALA A 314 10.33 -4.04 -44.98
C ALA A 314 10.80 -5.16 -45.93
N ASN A 315 10.22 -5.27 -47.13
CA ASN A 315 10.45 -6.41 -48.06
C ASN A 315 11.67 -6.27 -48.97
N THR A 316 12.55 -5.28 -48.76
CA THR A 316 13.76 -5.11 -49.59
C THR A 316 15.00 -5.78 -49.03
N VAL A 317 14.81 -6.54 -47.96
CA VAL A 317 15.84 -7.16 -47.13
C VAL A 317 16.03 -8.63 -47.50
N SER A 318 17.11 -9.24 -47.03
CA SER A 318 17.35 -10.67 -47.23
C SER A 318 16.30 -11.50 -46.48
N GLU A 319 15.85 -12.60 -47.08
CA GLU A 319 15.08 -13.64 -46.37
C GLU A 319 15.92 -14.13 -45.17
N CYS A 320 15.31 -14.11 -43.99
CA CYS A 320 15.81 -14.78 -42.80
C CYS A 320 14.66 -15.63 -42.26
N ASP A 321 15.04 -16.75 -41.67
CA ASP A 321 14.17 -17.53 -40.81
C ASP A 321 14.20 -16.80 -39.46
N LEU A 322 13.12 -16.11 -39.13
CA LEU A 322 12.98 -15.44 -37.83
C LEU A 322 12.59 -16.43 -36.73
N GLY A 323 12.31 -17.68 -37.10
CA GLY A 323 11.69 -18.67 -36.24
C GLY A 323 10.25 -18.30 -35.94
N GLU A 324 9.42 -19.32 -35.73
CA GLU A 324 8.17 -19.12 -35.00
C GLU A 324 8.51 -18.39 -33.69
N PRO A 325 7.79 -17.31 -33.33
CA PRO A 325 8.04 -16.64 -32.08
C PRO A 325 7.97 -17.67 -30.97
N ASN A 326 9.08 -17.84 -30.24
CA ASN A 326 9.15 -18.80 -29.16
C ASN A 326 8.34 -18.25 -27.99
N VAL A 327 7.04 -18.52 -28.01
CA VAL A 327 6.14 -18.25 -26.89
C VAL A 327 6.49 -19.26 -25.80
N ASP A 328 6.96 -18.74 -24.67
CA ASP A 328 7.03 -19.51 -23.45
C ASP A 328 5.64 -19.51 -22.82
N THR A 329 5.03 -20.68 -22.72
CA THR A 329 3.71 -20.81 -22.11
C THR A 329 3.75 -20.61 -20.60
N GLU A 330 4.93 -20.75 -19.98
CA GLU A 330 5.14 -20.47 -18.55
C GLU A 330 5.07 -18.96 -18.27
N ASP A 331 5.39 -18.12 -19.27
CA ASP A 331 5.29 -16.65 -19.20
C ASP A 331 3.85 -16.13 -19.44
N ILE A 332 2.86 -17.03 -19.57
CA ILE A 332 1.44 -16.68 -19.69
C ILE A 332 0.69 -17.18 -18.46
N THR A 333 0.34 -16.26 -17.56
CA THR A 333 -0.27 -16.61 -16.27
C THR A 333 -1.72 -16.16 -16.18
N LEU A 334 -2.59 -17.02 -15.64
CA LEU A 334 -3.96 -16.72 -15.27
C LEU A 334 -4.02 -16.42 -13.76
N THR A 335 -4.62 -15.29 -13.37
CA THR A 335 -4.89 -14.96 -11.97
C THR A 335 -6.39 -14.72 -11.78
N ALA A 336 -6.98 -15.34 -10.77
CA ALA A 336 -8.31 -14.97 -10.29
C ALA A 336 -8.19 -13.72 -9.43
N ILE A 337 -8.97 -12.69 -9.75
CA ILE A 337 -8.91 -11.41 -9.02
C ILE A 337 -9.93 -11.42 -7.89
N CYS A 338 -11.21 -11.56 -8.26
CA CYS A 338 -12.32 -11.47 -7.33
C CYS A 338 -13.59 -12.06 -7.96
N THR A 339 -14.57 -12.31 -7.10
CA THR A 339 -15.91 -12.79 -7.45
C THR A 339 -16.90 -11.68 -7.13
N ASP A 340 -17.95 -11.55 -7.92
CA ASP A 340 -19.13 -10.75 -7.64
C ASP A 340 -20.28 -11.73 -7.39
N THR A 341 -20.58 -11.97 -6.11
CA THR A 341 -21.63 -12.92 -5.74
C THR A 341 -23.03 -12.37 -5.95
N GLU A 342 -23.19 -11.07 -6.13
CA GLU A 342 -24.47 -10.43 -6.40
C GLU A 342 -24.85 -10.56 -7.89
N ASP A 343 -23.84 -10.53 -8.77
CA ASP A 343 -24.01 -10.60 -10.23
C ASP A 343 -23.79 -11.99 -10.84
N ASP A 344 -23.43 -13.00 -10.05
CA ASP A 344 -22.95 -14.31 -10.51
C ASP A 344 -21.79 -14.18 -11.52
N LEU A 345 -20.82 -13.30 -11.24
CA LEU A 345 -19.66 -13.03 -12.09
C LEU A 345 -18.34 -13.26 -11.35
N ALA A 346 -17.27 -13.57 -12.09
CA ALA A 346 -15.92 -13.58 -11.58
C ALA A 346 -14.97 -12.90 -12.56
N LYS A 347 -14.00 -12.15 -12.04
CA LYS A 347 -13.00 -11.43 -12.83
C LYS A 347 -11.65 -12.11 -12.77
N TYR A 348 -11.08 -12.28 -13.94
CA TYR A 348 -9.78 -12.88 -14.14
C TYR A 348 -8.84 -11.92 -14.86
N ARG A 349 -7.55 -12.14 -14.66
CA ARG A 349 -6.45 -11.43 -15.28
C ARG A 349 -5.56 -12.44 -16.00
N VAL A 350 -5.15 -12.12 -17.23
CA VAL A 350 -4.09 -12.85 -17.94
C VAL A 350 -2.90 -11.92 -18.10
N THR A 351 -1.72 -12.35 -17.65
CA THR A 351 -0.46 -11.64 -17.87
C THR A 351 0.35 -12.39 -18.92
N ASN A 352 0.97 -11.65 -19.83
CA ASN A 352 1.85 -12.17 -20.85
C ASN A 352 3.21 -11.49 -20.73
N GLU A 353 4.20 -12.19 -20.19
CA GLU A 353 5.58 -11.71 -20.04
C GLU A 353 6.43 -12.00 -21.29
N ASN A 354 5.85 -12.65 -22.31
CA ASN A 354 6.53 -12.83 -23.58
C ASN A 354 6.74 -11.49 -24.30
N ASP A 355 7.83 -11.41 -25.05
CA ASP A 355 8.15 -10.29 -25.96
C ASP A 355 7.25 -10.23 -27.22
N VAL A 356 6.24 -11.08 -27.29
CA VAL A 356 5.27 -11.16 -28.40
C VAL A 356 3.85 -11.22 -27.85
N ALA A 357 2.90 -10.65 -28.61
CA ALA A 357 1.49 -10.77 -28.28
C ALA A 357 1.01 -12.22 -28.49
N VAL A 358 0.07 -12.66 -27.66
CA VAL A 358 -0.46 -14.03 -27.67
C VAL A 358 -1.98 -14.02 -27.78
N ASP A 359 -2.53 -14.92 -28.59
CA ASP A 359 -3.96 -15.20 -28.64
C ASP A 359 -4.24 -16.48 -27.85
N VAL A 360 -4.89 -16.34 -26.70
CA VAL A 360 -5.29 -17.45 -25.83
C VAL A 360 -6.79 -17.72 -25.96
N SER A 361 -7.19 -18.95 -25.69
CA SER A 361 -8.59 -19.32 -25.53
C SER A 361 -8.84 -19.79 -24.10
N TYR A 362 -10.07 -19.65 -23.63
CA TYR A 362 -10.45 -20.11 -22.30
C TYR A 362 -11.79 -20.81 -22.33
N ASP A 363 -12.00 -21.71 -21.37
CA ASP A 363 -13.31 -22.26 -21.06
C ASP A 363 -13.57 -22.28 -19.54
N ILE A 364 -14.85 -22.37 -19.17
CA ILE A 364 -15.26 -22.50 -17.77
C ILE A 364 -15.60 -23.96 -17.52
N TYR A 365 -14.85 -24.60 -16.64
CA TYR A 365 -14.99 -26.01 -16.33
C TYR A 365 -16.42 -26.35 -15.88
N GLY A 366 -16.99 -27.39 -16.46
CA GLY A 366 -18.36 -27.83 -16.15
C GLY A 366 -19.47 -27.10 -16.92
N THR A 367 -19.14 -26.13 -17.77
CA THR A 367 -20.10 -25.38 -18.59
C THR A 367 -19.79 -25.47 -20.09
N ASP A 368 -20.69 -24.95 -20.93
CA ASP A 368 -20.45 -24.79 -22.38
C ASP A 368 -19.86 -23.39 -22.73
N VAL A 369 -19.52 -22.58 -21.73
CA VAL A 369 -19.02 -21.20 -21.92
C VAL A 369 -17.53 -21.23 -22.24
N ASN A 370 -17.15 -20.56 -23.32
CA ASN A 370 -15.77 -20.41 -23.78
C ASN A 370 -15.57 -19.05 -24.49
N GLY A 371 -14.32 -18.62 -24.61
CA GLY A 371 -13.95 -17.37 -25.25
C GLY A 371 -12.50 -17.35 -25.74
N THR A 372 -12.11 -16.25 -26.37
CA THR A 372 -10.74 -15.97 -26.82
C THR A 372 -10.30 -14.59 -26.36
N LEU A 373 -9.05 -14.44 -25.99
CA LEU A 373 -8.46 -13.21 -25.49
C LEU A 373 -7.11 -12.98 -26.19
N SER A 374 -6.88 -11.76 -26.68
CA SER A 374 -5.59 -11.34 -27.21
C SER A 374 -4.89 -10.52 -26.13
N VAL A 375 -3.65 -10.88 -25.79
CA VAL A 375 -2.83 -10.21 -24.77
C VAL A 375 -1.56 -9.70 -25.45
N ASP A 376 -1.35 -8.39 -25.41
CA ASP A 376 -0.15 -7.78 -25.99
C ASP A 376 1.14 -8.31 -25.32
N ALA A 377 2.29 -8.12 -25.98
CA ALA A 377 3.59 -8.45 -25.41
C ALA A 377 3.85 -7.65 -24.11
N ASN A 378 4.45 -8.28 -23.10
CA ASN A 378 4.78 -7.65 -21.81
C ASN A 378 3.59 -6.88 -21.21
N SER A 379 2.39 -7.45 -21.29
CA SER A 379 1.14 -6.76 -20.97
C SER A 379 0.17 -7.65 -20.20
N THR A 380 -0.96 -7.07 -19.81
CA THR A 380 -1.99 -7.72 -19.03
C THR A 380 -3.36 -7.42 -19.62
N ALA A 381 -4.22 -8.42 -19.67
CA ALA A 381 -5.62 -8.29 -20.07
C ALA A 381 -6.56 -8.80 -18.97
N PHE A 382 -7.76 -8.23 -18.89
CA PHE A 382 -8.79 -8.62 -17.93
C PHE A 382 -10.05 -9.08 -18.65
N PHE A 383 -10.75 -10.04 -18.07
CA PHE A 383 -12.03 -10.51 -18.57
C PHE A 383 -12.92 -11.00 -17.42
N THR A 384 -14.23 -11.06 -17.65
CA THR A 384 -15.21 -11.58 -16.69
C THR A 384 -15.90 -12.82 -17.24
N VAL A 385 -16.30 -13.70 -16.34
CA VAL A 385 -16.99 -14.95 -16.67
C VAL A 385 -18.16 -15.18 -15.69
N PRO A 386 -19.23 -15.86 -16.10
CA PRO A 386 -20.29 -16.26 -15.18
C PRO A 386 -19.81 -17.30 -14.17
N THR A 387 -20.37 -17.26 -12.95
CA THR A 387 -20.16 -18.25 -11.89
C THR A 387 -21.35 -19.20 -11.78
N ALA A 388 -21.20 -20.27 -11.00
CA ALA A 388 -22.30 -21.05 -10.50
C ALA A 388 -23.04 -20.30 -9.37
N ASP A 389 -24.21 -20.82 -8.97
CA ASP A 389 -25.06 -20.26 -7.89
C ASP A 389 -24.35 -20.12 -6.52
N ASP A 390 -23.17 -20.71 -6.36
CA ASP A 390 -22.33 -20.60 -5.16
C ASP A 390 -21.17 -19.59 -5.31
N GLY A 391 -21.17 -18.78 -6.38
CA GLY A 391 -20.10 -17.83 -6.70
C GLY A 391 -18.83 -18.49 -7.25
N SER A 392 -18.81 -19.82 -7.45
CA SER A 392 -17.61 -20.50 -7.95
C SER A 392 -17.55 -20.49 -9.48
N ALA A 393 -16.37 -20.25 -10.02
CA ALA A 393 -16.01 -20.52 -11.41
C ALA A 393 -14.62 -21.16 -11.45
N THR A 394 -14.33 -22.01 -12.42
CA THR A 394 -12.97 -22.50 -12.67
C THR A 394 -12.65 -22.29 -14.14
N VAL A 395 -11.72 -21.38 -14.42
CA VAL A 395 -11.31 -21.05 -15.78
C VAL A 395 -10.07 -21.86 -16.14
N ARG A 396 -10.09 -22.46 -17.33
CA ARG A 396 -8.92 -23.11 -17.94
C ARG A 396 -8.47 -22.27 -19.13
N LEU A 397 -7.18 -21.97 -19.17
CA LEU A 397 -6.54 -21.19 -20.23
C LEU A 397 -5.81 -22.13 -21.20
N PHE A 398 -5.91 -21.86 -22.50
CA PHE A 398 -5.34 -22.67 -23.56
C PHE A 398 -4.59 -21.81 -24.57
N TYR A 399 -3.43 -22.29 -25.02
CA TYR A 399 -2.66 -21.76 -26.14
C TYR A 399 -2.45 -22.87 -27.18
N GLU A 400 -2.76 -22.61 -28.45
CA GLU A 400 -2.72 -23.61 -29.53
C GLU A 400 -3.41 -24.96 -29.22
N ASP A 401 -4.58 -24.91 -28.58
CA ASP A 401 -5.37 -26.06 -28.10
C ASP A 401 -4.73 -26.88 -26.94
N GLU A 402 -3.58 -26.45 -26.40
CA GLU A 402 -2.96 -27.03 -25.20
C GLU A 402 -3.34 -26.21 -23.96
N GLN A 403 -3.76 -26.89 -22.88
CA GLN A 403 -4.09 -26.21 -21.61
C GLN A 403 -2.79 -25.79 -20.94
N ILE A 404 -2.65 -24.50 -20.67
CA ILE A 404 -1.45 -23.90 -20.07
C ILE A 404 -1.64 -23.50 -18.61
N ASP A 405 -2.87 -23.16 -18.19
CA ASP A 405 -3.17 -22.77 -16.81
C ASP A 405 -4.63 -23.11 -16.42
N VAL A 406 -4.90 -23.22 -15.13
CA VAL A 406 -6.23 -23.38 -14.54
C VAL A 406 -6.31 -22.68 -13.19
N LYS A 407 -7.32 -21.82 -13.01
CA LYS A 407 -7.59 -21.16 -11.72
C LYS A 407 -9.06 -21.18 -11.38
N ALA A 408 -9.35 -21.44 -10.10
CA ALA A 408 -10.65 -21.23 -9.51
C ALA A 408 -10.86 -19.74 -9.20
N SER A 409 -12.11 -19.28 -9.17
CA SER A 409 -12.45 -17.92 -8.79
C SER A 409 -12.02 -17.66 -7.35
N ASN A 410 -11.60 -16.43 -7.08
CA ASN A 410 -11.26 -16.02 -5.73
C ASN A 410 -12.56 -15.68 -4.98
N THR A 411 -13.14 -16.66 -4.31
CA THR A 411 -14.38 -16.47 -3.52
C THR A 411 -14.13 -15.75 -2.20
N GLN A 412 -12.88 -15.49 -1.83
CA GLN A 412 -12.51 -14.77 -0.61
C GLN A 412 -12.43 -13.25 -0.84
N SER A 413 -12.35 -12.80 -2.09
CA SER A 413 -12.35 -11.39 -2.46
C SER A 413 -13.61 -11.07 -3.26
N ASP A 414 -14.55 -10.39 -2.61
CA ASP A 414 -15.76 -9.87 -3.24
C ASP A 414 -15.44 -8.55 -3.95
N CYS A 415 -15.90 -8.39 -5.18
CA CYS A 415 -15.79 -7.14 -5.91
C CYS A 415 -17.05 -6.89 -6.71
N ASP A 416 -17.53 -5.65 -6.64
CA ASP A 416 -18.57 -5.15 -7.53
C ASP A 416 -17.99 -5.06 -8.96
N LEU A 417 -18.42 -5.96 -9.83
CA LEU A 417 -18.04 -6.07 -11.25
C LEU A 417 -19.04 -5.40 -12.19
N GLY A 418 -20.04 -4.74 -11.64
CA GLY A 418 -21.12 -4.07 -12.35
C GLY A 418 -22.08 -3.41 -11.36
N MET A 419 -22.71 -2.30 -11.77
CA MET A 419 -23.83 -1.75 -11.02
C MET A 419 -24.79 -2.90 -10.73
N GLU A 420 -25.02 -3.19 -9.42
CA GLU A 420 -25.85 -4.30 -8.91
C GLU A 420 -26.74 -4.81 -10.02
N ASN A 421 -26.57 -6.07 -10.45
CA ASN A 421 -27.53 -6.75 -11.29
C ASN A 421 -28.90 -6.44 -10.70
N PRO A 422 -29.63 -5.45 -11.27
CA PRO A 422 -30.52 -4.62 -10.49
C PRO A 422 -31.52 -5.57 -9.92
N ALA A 423 -31.47 -5.77 -8.60
CA ALA A 423 -32.27 -6.73 -7.89
C ALA A 423 -33.63 -6.72 -8.55
N GLY A 424 -33.94 -7.84 -9.22
CA GLY A 424 -35.12 -7.95 -10.05
C GLY A 424 -36.30 -7.39 -9.27
N VAL A 425 -37.24 -6.75 -9.96
CA VAL A 425 -38.41 -6.20 -9.28
C VAL A 425 -39.07 -7.25 -8.38
N SER A 426 -39.30 -6.98 -7.10
CA SER A 426 -40.02 -7.96 -6.26
C SER A 426 -41.52 -7.96 -6.58
N ILE A 427 -42.10 -9.15 -6.75
CA ILE A 427 -43.51 -9.33 -7.13
C ILE A 427 -44.26 -10.04 -6.01
N GLU A 428 -45.18 -9.34 -5.37
CA GLU A 428 -46.13 -9.92 -4.41
C GLU A 428 -47.53 -9.96 -5.01
N TYR A 429 -48.32 -11.00 -4.76
CA TYR A 429 -49.72 -11.01 -5.14
C TYR A 429 -50.64 -11.60 -4.08
N THR A 430 -51.88 -11.13 -4.05
CA THR A 430 -52.92 -11.63 -3.16
C THR A 430 -54.13 -12.05 -3.98
N CYS A 431 -54.64 -13.25 -3.70
CA CYS A 431 -55.79 -13.78 -4.41
C CYS A 431 -57.11 -13.22 -3.90
N SER A 432 -57.99 -12.90 -4.83
CA SER A 432 -59.36 -12.46 -4.60
C SER A 432 -60.35 -13.29 -5.44
N VAL A 433 -61.64 -13.12 -5.18
CA VAL A 433 -62.71 -13.79 -5.96
C VAL A 433 -62.77 -13.36 -7.43
N ASP A 434 -62.15 -12.23 -7.77
CA ASP A 434 -62.17 -11.64 -9.12
C ASP A 434 -60.81 -11.79 -9.85
N GLY A 435 -59.82 -12.44 -9.24
CA GLY A 435 -58.44 -12.59 -9.74
C GLY A 435 -57.39 -12.26 -8.67
N ALA A 436 -56.12 -12.11 -9.05
CA ALA A 436 -55.06 -11.66 -8.15
C ALA A 436 -54.85 -10.14 -8.20
N ASP A 437 -54.59 -9.52 -7.05
CA ASP A 437 -54.02 -8.19 -6.95
C ASP A 437 -52.51 -8.32 -6.76
N ALA A 438 -51.72 -7.98 -7.79
CA ALA A 438 -50.27 -8.08 -7.81
C ALA A 438 -49.62 -6.71 -7.60
N THR A 439 -48.54 -6.63 -6.83
CA THR A 439 -47.72 -5.44 -6.63
C THR A 439 -46.29 -5.77 -7.03
N VAL A 440 -45.71 -4.92 -7.87
CA VAL A 440 -44.32 -5.01 -8.32
C VAL A 440 -43.57 -3.83 -7.73
N THR A 441 -42.48 -4.11 -7.01
CA THR A 441 -41.62 -3.11 -6.37
C THR A 441 -40.30 -3.04 -7.13
N ASN A 442 -39.84 -1.82 -7.39
CA ASN A 442 -38.49 -1.60 -7.89
C ASN A 442 -37.56 -1.46 -6.70
N ASP A 443 -36.80 -2.52 -6.41
CA ASP A 443 -35.84 -2.53 -5.30
C ASP A 443 -34.53 -1.80 -5.65
N ASN A 444 -34.39 -1.36 -6.90
CA ASN A 444 -33.21 -0.66 -7.42
C ASN A 444 -33.16 0.81 -7.03
N ASP A 445 -31.94 1.35 -6.98
CA ASP A 445 -31.63 2.77 -6.79
C ASP A 445 -31.76 3.61 -8.09
N VAL A 446 -32.02 2.94 -9.22
CA VAL A 446 -32.30 3.53 -10.53
C VAL A 446 -33.72 3.21 -11.03
N PRO A 447 -34.30 4.03 -11.93
CA PRO A 447 -35.57 3.71 -12.56
C PRO A 447 -35.47 2.49 -13.48
N VAL A 448 -36.42 1.55 -13.36
CA VAL A 448 -36.50 0.35 -14.21
C VAL A 448 -37.75 0.37 -15.08
N THR A 449 -37.70 -0.26 -16.25
CA THR A 449 -38.87 -0.53 -17.09
C THR A 449 -39.18 -2.02 -17.06
N ILE A 450 -40.36 -2.40 -16.59
CA ILE A 450 -40.84 -3.78 -16.65
C ILE A 450 -41.65 -4.01 -17.92
N GLU A 451 -41.40 -5.12 -18.60
CA GLU A 451 -42.20 -5.67 -19.68
C GLU A 451 -42.82 -6.98 -19.23
N VAL A 452 -44.11 -6.97 -18.93
CA VAL A 452 -44.89 -8.15 -18.54
C VAL A 452 -45.50 -8.75 -19.81
N THR A 453 -45.28 -10.04 -20.05
CA THR A 453 -45.86 -10.80 -21.16
C THR A 453 -46.60 -12.03 -20.63
N GLY A 454 -47.75 -12.37 -21.22
CA GLY A 454 -48.67 -13.41 -20.74
C GLY A 454 -50.05 -13.22 -21.37
N ASP A 455 -51.11 -13.46 -20.62
CA ASP A 455 -52.49 -13.20 -21.07
C ASP A 455 -52.77 -11.70 -21.33
N ALA A 456 -51.97 -10.82 -20.74
CA ALA A 456 -51.89 -9.40 -21.07
C ALA A 456 -50.43 -8.98 -21.22
N SER A 457 -50.15 -8.10 -22.18
CA SER A 457 -48.82 -7.47 -22.33
C SER A 457 -48.85 -6.05 -21.79
N LEU A 458 -47.91 -5.70 -20.92
CA LEU A 458 -47.79 -4.36 -20.36
C LEU A 458 -46.33 -3.93 -20.30
N ASN A 459 -46.08 -2.65 -20.56
CA ASN A 459 -44.81 -2.01 -20.24
C ASN A 459 -45.02 -0.90 -19.21
N ARG A 460 -44.17 -0.81 -18.18
CA ARG A 460 -44.25 0.25 -17.18
C ARG A 460 -42.91 0.59 -16.59
N THR A 461 -42.60 1.88 -16.53
CA THR A 461 -41.44 2.39 -15.80
C THR A 461 -41.82 2.61 -14.34
N ILE A 462 -40.97 2.12 -13.43
CA ILE A 462 -41.06 2.28 -11.99
C ILE A 462 -39.81 3.06 -11.56
N GLU A 463 -39.98 4.18 -10.87
CA GLU A 463 -38.85 4.96 -10.34
C GLU A 463 -38.09 4.15 -9.28
N ALA A 464 -36.86 4.55 -8.96
CA ALA A 464 -36.05 3.96 -7.88
C ALA A 464 -36.84 3.85 -6.55
N GLY A 465 -36.85 2.67 -5.93
CA GLY A 465 -37.64 2.38 -4.72
C GLY A 465 -39.17 2.48 -4.88
N GLY A 466 -39.67 2.60 -6.12
CA GLY A 466 -41.08 2.79 -6.42
C GLY A 466 -41.89 1.49 -6.46
N THR A 467 -43.22 1.58 -6.39
CA THR A 467 -44.12 0.42 -6.51
C THR A 467 -45.23 0.64 -7.52
N VAL A 468 -45.71 -0.46 -8.11
CA VAL A 468 -46.86 -0.48 -9.00
C VAL A 468 -47.78 -1.66 -8.70
N SER A 469 -49.09 -1.39 -8.58
CA SER A 469 -50.09 -2.45 -8.41
C SER A 469 -50.93 -2.70 -9.67
N PHE A 470 -51.32 -3.95 -9.83
CA PHE A 470 -52.21 -4.52 -10.85
C PHE A 470 -53.38 -5.18 -10.15
N GLU A 471 -54.61 -4.81 -10.52
CA GLU A 471 -55.83 -5.37 -9.93
C GLU A 471 -56.48 -6.38 -10.88
N ASN A 472 -57.06 -7.45 -10.33
CA ASN A 472 -57.78 -8.49 -11.07
C ASN A 472 -56.96 -9.16 -12.19
N VAL A 473 -55.70 -9.48 -11.91
CA VAL A 473 -54.84 -10.27 -12.80
C VAL A 473 -55.39 -11.69 -12.88
N ALA A 474 -55.55 -12.22 -14.09
CA ALA A 474 -56.12 -13.55 -14.30
C ALA A 474 -55.12 -14.66 -13.91
N ASN A 475 -55.61 -15.85 -13.56
CA ASN A 475 -54.73 -17.01 -13.37
C ASN A 475 -53.99 -17.33 -14.67
N GLY A 476 -52.68 -17.56 -14.58
CA GLY A 476 -51.82 -17.77 -15.74
C GLY A 476 -50.34 -17.62 -15.40
N GLU A 477 -49.51 -17.88 -16.40
CA GLU A 477 -48.06 -17.71 -16.36
C GLU A 477 -47.69 -16.38 -17.04
N TYR A 478 -46.91 -15.56 -16.35
CA TYR A 478 -46.48 -14.24 -16.78
C TYR A 478 -44.96 -14.14 -16.75
N ASN A 479 -44.33 -13.73 -17.85
CA ASN A 479 -42.91 -13.41 -17.88
C ASN A 479 -42.72 -11.91 -17.68
N VAL A 480 -41.90 -11.51 -16.73
CA VAL A 480 -41.57 -10.13 -16.40
C VAL A 480 -40.12 -9.89 -16.77
N THR A 481 -39.88 -9.10 -17.81
CA THR A 481 -38.55 -8.67 -18.22
C THR A 481 -38.29 -7.28 -17.64
N THR A 482 -37.20 -7.10 -16.89
CA THR A 482 -36.78 -5.82 -16.34
C THR A 482 -35.71 -5.21 -17.25
N LEU A 483 -35.84 -3.92 -17.55
CA LEU A 483 -34.90 -3.17 -18.37
C LEU A 483 -34.41 -1.91 -17.65
N VAL A 484 -33.10 -1.68 -17.64
CA VAL A 484 -32.47 -0.39 -17.27
C VAL A 484 -31.89 0.22 -18.54
N ASP A 485 -32.32 1.46 -18.84
CA ASP A 485 -31.93 2.18 -20.06
C ASP A 485 -32.07 1.41 -21.39
N GLY A 486 -33.00 0.44 -21.43
CA GLY A 486 -33.30 -0.39 -22.60
C GLY A 486 -32.43 -1.64 -22.73
N THR A 487 -31.55 -1.90 -21.76
CA THR A 487 -30.81 -3.17 -21.62
C THR A 487 -31.61 -4.09 -20.70
N VAL A 488 -31.78 -5.36 -21.09
CA VAL A 488 -32.41 -6.37 -20.23
C VAL A 488 -31.47 -6.68 -19.08
N VAL A 489 -31.99 -6.54 -17.86
CA VAL A 489 -31.25 -6.73 -16.61
C VAL A 489 -31.85 -7.84 -15.74
N GLY A 490 -33.04 -8.34 -16.07
CA GLY A 490 -33.61 -9.49 -15.37
C GLY A 490 -34.83 -10.05 -16.08
N GLU A 491 -35.09 -11.35 -15.90
CA GLU A 491 -36.29 -12.03 -16.38
C GLU A 491 -36.85 -12.94 -15.29
N GLU A 492 -38.11 -12.78 -14.91
CA GLU A 492 -38.80 -13.60 -13.90
C GLU A 492 -40.09 -14.19 -14.47
N THR A 493 -40.40 -15.45 -14.13
CA THR A 493 -41.69 -16.08 -14.48
C THR A 493 -42.57 -16.21 -13.24
N VAL A 494 -43.73 -15.54 -13.25
CA VAL A 494 -44.72 -15.58 -12.17
C VAL A 494 -45.93 -16.41 -12.58
N VAL A 495 -46.26 -17.44 -11.81
CA VAL A 495 -47.46 -18.26 -11.98
C VAL A 495 -48.51 -17.82 -10.97
N ILE A 496 -49.57 -17.16 -11.45
CA ILE A 496 -50.72 -16.79 -10.62
C ILE A 496 -51.74 -17.91 -10.72
N ASP A 497 -52.00 -18.60 -9.61
CA ASP A 497 -53.08 -19.58 -9.49
C ASP A 497 -53.92 -19.31 -8.24
N CYS A 498 -54.93 -18.46 -8.38
CA CYS A 498 -55.91 -18.25 -7.35
C CYS A 498 -56.93 -19.38 -7.41
N GLU A 499 -56.84 -20.32 -6.47
CA GLU A 499 -57.92 -21.28 -6.24
C GLU A 499 -59.20 -20.49 -5.98
N ALA A 500 -60.20 -20.70 -6.83
CA ALA A 500 -61.53 -20.19 -6.54
C ALA A 500 -61.99 -20.93 -5.29
N ASP A 501 -61.95 -20.26 -4.14
CA ASP A 501 -62.52 -20.74 -2.88
C ASP A 501 -63.98 -21.14 -3.15
N ASP A 502 -64.18 -22.42 -3.46
CA ASP A 502 -65.45 -23.01 -3.82
C ASP A 502 -66.25 -23.39 -2.58
N GLY A 503 -65.82 -22.92 -1.40
CA GLY A 503 -66.62 -22.85 -0.19
C GLY A 503 -67.18 -24.21 0.24
N ASP A 504 -66.47 -25.31 -0.03
CA ASP A 504 -66.84 -26.63 0.47
C ASP A 504 -66.05 -26.92 1.75
N ASP A 505 -66.59 -26.47 2.88
CA ASP A 505 -66.16 -26.78 4.24
C ASP A 505 -66.49 -28.25 4.65
N GLY A 506 -66.25 -29.17 3.72
CA GLY A 506 -66.52 -30.59 3.85
C GLY A 506 -65.48 -31.32 4.71
N MET A 507 -65.81 -31.47 6.00
CA MET A 507 -65.25 -32.50 6.89
C MET A 507 -65.11 -33.85 6.17
N ASP A 508 -63.92 -34.46 6.17
CA ASP A 508 -63.82 -35.93 6.15
C ASP A 508 -62.67 -36.41 7.04
N ASP A 509 -63.07 -37.14 8.07
CA ASP A 509 -62.26 -37.82 9.05
C ASP A 509 -61.81 -39.16 8.46
N GLY A 510 -60.52 -39.53 8.52
CA GLY A 510 -60.11 -40.86 8.04
C GLY A 510 -58.68 -41.27 8.36
N ASP A 511 -58.52 -41.90 9.53
CA ASP A 511 -57.47 -42.87 9.87
C ASP A 511 -57.03 -43.76 8.69
N ASP A 512 -55.73 -44.09 8.61
CA ASP A 512 -55.24 -45.49 8.63
C ASP A 512 -53.70 -45.60 8.52
N SER A 513 -53.09 -45.88 9.68
CA SER A 513 -52.25 -47.06 10.01
C SER A 513 -51.19 -47.67 9.05
N ASP A 514 -50.09 -48.10 9.72
CA ASP A 514 -49.28 -49.32 9.53
C ASP A 514 -47.81 -49.22 9.02
N ASP A 515 -46.91 -49.51 9.97
CA ASP A 515 -45.88 -50.56 10.00
C ASP A 515 -44.94 -50.78 8.80
N SER A 516 -43.63 -50.69 9.06
CA SER A 516 -42.62 -51.69 8.64
C SER A 516 -41.35 -51.59 9.49
N ASP A 517 -41.22 -52.57 10.38
CA ASP A 517 -40.04 -53.05 11.10
C ASP A 517 -39.13 -53.87 10.14
N ASP A 518 -38.07 -54.51 10.67
CA ASP A 518 -37.15 -55.53 10.07
C ASP A 518 -35.77 -54.94 9.67
N GLY A 519 -34.59 -55.24 10.24
CA GLY A 519 -34.10 -56.34 11.07
C GLY A 519 -32.79 -56.93 10.49
N MET A 520 -31.89 -57.42 11.37
CA MET A 520 -30.81 -58.45 11.14
C MET A 520 -29.45 -57.99 10.54
N ASP A 521 -28.26 -58.54 10.87
CA ASP A 521 -27.75 -59.52 11.87
C ASP A 521 -26.22 -59.67 11.66
N ASP A 522 -25.52 -60.29 12.63
CA ASP A 522 -24.22 -61.02 12.58
C ASP A 522 -22.94 -60.27 12.10
N GLY A 523 -21.81 -60.20 12.83
CA GLY A 523 -21.15 -61.17 13.71
C GLY A 523 -19.82 -61.62 13.07
N ASP A 524 -18.66 -61.37 13.70
CA ASP A 524 -17.52 -62.30 13.66
C ASP A 524 -16.46 -61.97 14.73
N ASP A 525 -15.95 -63.04 15.34
CA ASP A 525 -15.08 -63.08 16.50
C ASP A 525 -13.69 -63.56 16.07
N GLY A 526 -12.59 -63.08 16.66
CA GLY A 526 -11.35 -63.86 16.55
C GLY A 526 -10.01 -63.22 16.91
N GLN A 527 -9.67 -63.26 18.20
CA GLN A 527 -8.39 -63.71 18.80
C GLN A 527 -7.07 -63.00 18.39
N ASP A 528 -6.39 -62.35 19.35
CA ASP A 528 -5.25 -62.88 20.15
C ASP A 528 -3.97 -62.85 19.30
N ASP A 529 -2.93 -62.06 19.58
CA ASP A 529 -1.97 -62.32 20.66
C ASP A 529 -0.88 -61.22 20.85
N GLY A 530 -0.66 -60.79 22.10
CA GLY A 530 0.67 -60.69 22.73
C GLY A 530 1.59 -59.48 22.51
N GLN A 531 1.99 -58.88 23.66
CA GLN A 531 3.34 -58.34 23.96
C GLN A 531 3.80 -57.10 23.15
N ASP A 532 4.10 -55.93 23.73
CA ASP A 532 5.02 -55.64 24.83
C ASP A 532 4.88 -54.16 25.26
N GLY A 533 5.15 -53.87 26.54
CA GLY A 533 5.77 -52.62 26.97
C GLY A 533 4.92 -51.34 26.96
N ASP A 534 4.14 -51.16 28.03
CA ASP A 534 3.64 -49.86 28.52
C ASP A 534 4.84 -48.96 28.87
N VAL A 535 5.41 -48.33 27.83
CA VAL A 535 6.22 -47.11 27.96
C VAL A 535 5.16 -46.02 27.96
N GLY A 536 5.00 -45.31 29.08
CA GLY A 536 4.01 -44.24 29.15
C GLY A 536 4.21 -43.32 27.97
N ASP A 537 3.26 -43.36 27.04
CA ASP A 537 3.11 -42.40 25.96
C ASP A 537 2.97 -41.07 26.70
N GLY A 538 4.09 -40.34 26.80
CA GLY A 538 4.03 -38.94 27.19
C GLY A 538 3.26 -38.32 26.06
N GLU A 539 1.98 -38.05 26.30
CA GLU A 539 1.14 -37.35 25.34
C GLU A 539 1.93 -36.11 24.91
N ASP A 540 2.31 -36.10 23.64
CA ASP A 540 3.09 -35.00 23.07
C ASP A 540 2.25 -33.74 23.28
N MET A 541 2.83 -32.80 24.03
CA MET A 541 2.12 -31.55 24.33
C MET A 541 2.09 -30.75 23.03
N PRO A 542 0.90 -30.44 22.50
CA PRO A 542 0.82 -29.69 21.25
C PRO A 542 1.47 -28.32 21.43
N ALA A 543 2.02 -27.81 20.34
CA ALA A 543 2.62 -26.50 20.26
C ALA A 543 1.94 -25.72 19.15
N TYR A 544 1.71 -24.44 19.39
CA TYR A 544 0.97 -23.57 18.49
C TYR A 544 1.84 -22.41 18.02
N GLN A 545 1.75 -22.08 16.74
CA GLN A 545 2.20 -20.82 16.17
C GLN A 545 1.02 -19.86 16.12
N ILE A 546 1.13 -18.71 16.78
CA ILE A 546 0.11 -17.67 16.84
C ILE A 546 0.61 -16.46 16.06
N ASP A 547 -0.11 -16.10 15.01
CA ASP A 547 0.21 -14.99 14.12
C ASP A 547 -0.86 -13.90 14.19
N VAL A 548 -0.39 -12.65 14.14
CA VAL A 548 -1.23 -11.48 13.93
C VAL A 548 -0.77 -10.82 12.63
N ALA A 549 -1.69 -10.67 11.68
CA ALA A 549 -1.38 -10.16 10.36
C ALA A 549 -2.43 -9.16 9.86
N ALA A 550 -2.03 -8.29 8.94
CA ALA A 550 -2.95 -7.44 8.18
C ALA A 550 -3.59 -8.23 7.03
N GLY A 551 -4.87 -7.98 6.75
CA GLY A 551 -5.67 -8.70 5.75
C GLY A 551 -6.14 -10.08 6.21
N ASP A 552 -6.55 -10.92 5.25
CA ASP A 552 -7.15 -12.24 5.45
C ASP A 552 -6.21 -13.34 5.99
N VAL A 553 -6.78 -14.44 6.49
CA VAL A 553 -6.00 -15.58 6.98
C VAL A 553 -5.26 -16.31 5.84
N ILE A 554 -4.09 -16.89 6.11
CA ILE A 554 -3.43 -17.85 5.21
C ILE A 554 -3.82 -19.24 5.71
N GLU A 555 -4.68 -19.96 5.01
CA GLU A 555 -5.18 -21.26 5.49
C GLU A 555 -4.11 -22.36 5.50
N THR A 556 -3.07 -22.24 4.67
CA THR A 556 -1.98 -23.21 4.61
C THR A 556 -0.64 -22.49 4.48
N LEU A 557 0.18 -22.55 5.54
CA LEU A 557 1.50 -21.91 5.54
C LEU A 557 2.52 -22.75 4.78
N GLY A 558 3.48 -22.10 4.14
CA GLY A 558 4.70 -22.79 3.68
C GLY A 558 4.53 -23.76 2.52
N VAL A 559 3.33 -23.85 1.93
CA VAL A 559 3.14 -24.50 0.64
C VAL A 559 3.80 -23.56 -0.37
N ASP A 560 4.85 -24.06 -1.03
CA ASP A 560 5.32 -23.44 -2.26
C ASP A 560 4.08 -23.38 -3.16
N GLY A 561 3.72 -22.20 -3.67
CA GLY A 561 2.69 -22.13 -4.71
C GLY A 561 3.01 -23.20 -5.76
N ASP A 562 2.01 -23.76 -6.45
CA ASP A 562 2.23 -24.88 -7.37
C ASP A 562 3.29 -24.60 -8.49
N ASP A 563 3.82 -23.37 -8.54
CA ASP A 563 4.89 -22.86 -9.39
C ASP A 563 6.26 -22.87 -8.65
N GLU A 564 7.31 -23.44 -9.26
CA GLU A 564 8.66 -23.58 -8.68
C GLU A 564 9.36 -22.23 -8.33
N ASP A 565 8.72 -21.10 -8.66
CA ASP A 565 9.19 -19.73 -8.41
C ASP A 565 8.33 -18.94 -7.41
N ASP A 566 7.19 -19.48 -6.94
CA ASP A 566 6.37 -18.84 -5.92
C ASP A 566 7.03 -18.97 -4.55
N ALA A 567 7.38 -17.83 -3.96
CA ALA A 567 7.85 -17.81 -2.59
C ALA A 567 6.74 -18.38 -1.68
N PRO A 568 7.03 -19.35 -0.81
CA PRO A 568 6.01 -20.01 0.01
C PRO A 568 5.17 -18.99 0.78
N ASP A 569 3.87 -19.29 0.89
CA ASP A 569 2.90 -18.39 1.49
C ASP A 569 3.18 -18.20 2.99
N PHE A 570 3.70 -17.02 3.31
CA PHE A 570 3.91 -16.54 4.68
C PHE A 570 3.46 -15.10 4.78
N TYR A 571 2.81 -14.72 5.88
CA TYR A 571 2.50 -13.31 6.15
C TYR A 571 3.76 -12.43 6.10
N GLY A 572 4.91 -12.97 6.50
CA GLY A 572 6.18 -12.24 6.46
C GLY A 572 6.70 -11.98 5.04
N THR A 573 6.49 -12.89 4.09
CA THR A 573 6.91 -12.70 2.68
C THR A 573 5.98 -11.73 1.96
N GLN A 574 4.70 -11.70 2.35
CA GLN A 574 3.70 -10.75 1.83
C GLN A 574 3.78 -9.37 2.51
N GLY A 575 4.68 -9.15 3.48
CA GLY A 575 4.80 -7.88 4.21
C GLY A 575 3.64 -7.58 5.17
N ARG A 576 2.82 -8.59 5.50
CA ARG A 576 1.57 -8.47 6.27
C ARG A 576 1.72 -8.83 7.74
N LEU A 577 2.80 -9.51 8.14
CA LEU A 577 2.99 -9.99 9.51
C LEU A 577 3.24 -8.84 10.50
N LEU A 578 2.45 -8.78 11.57
CA LEU A 578 2.57 -7.77 12.62
C LEU A 578 3.29 -8.30 13.87
N GLN A 579 2.93 -9.50 14.33
CA GLN A 579 3.63 -10.25 15.39
C GLN A 579 3.37 -11.75 15.22
N ALA A 580 4.30 -12.56 15.73
CA ALA A 580 4.25 -14.02 15.70
C ALA A 580 4.84 -14.58 17.00
N GLN A 581 4.21 -15.57 17.61
CA GLN A 581 4.74 -16.27 18.77
C GLN A 581 4.49 -17.78 18.67
N THR A 582 5.43 -18.58 19.17
CA THR A 582 5.22 -20.01 19.35
C THR A 582 5.02 -20.30 20.84
N VAL A 583 3.96 -21.03 21.18
CA VAL A 583 3.60 -21.41 22.55
C VAL A 583 3.39 -22.91 22.66
N LEU A 584 3.76 -23.51 23.79
CA LEU A 584 3.30 -24.86 24.16
C LEU A 584 1.90 -24.78 24.75
N ALA A 585 1.18 -25.90 24.73
CA ALA A 585 -0.14 -26.02 25.35
C ALA A 585 -0.20 -25.49 26.79
N ASP A 586 0.88 -25.63 27.57
CA ASP A 586 0.98 -25.16 28.96
C ASP A 586 1.22 -23.64 29.13
N GLY A 587 1.27 -22.89 28.03
CA GLY A 587 1.52 -21.45 28.01
C GLY A 587 2.98 -21.05 27.89
N THR A 588 3.91 -22.00 27.83
CA THR A 588 5.34 -21.70 27.68
C THR A 588 5.63 -21.15 26.28
N VAL A 589 6.03 -19.87 26.18
CA VAL A 589 6.51 -19.27 24.93
C VAL A 589 7.89 -19.83 24.57
N THR A 590 8.01 -20.46 23.41
CA THR A 590 9.25 -21.09 22.91
C THR A 590 9.89 -20.31 21.76
N GLY A 591 9.12 -19.44 21.09
CA GLY A 591 9.58 -18.56 20.02
C GLY A 591 8.80 -17.25 20.00
N SER A 592 9.44 -16.16 19.61
CA SER A 592 8.77 -14.89 19.37
C SER A 592 9.44 -14.12 18.24
N HIS A 593 8.61 -13.46 17.44
CA HIS A 593 9.02 -12.62 16.33
C HIS A 593 8.13 -11.38 16.28
N MET A 594 8.72 -10.20 16.42
CA MET A 594 8.02 -8.91 16.45
C MET A 594 6.94 -8.76 17.53
N VAL A 595 6.91 -9.64 18.54
CA VAL A 595 6.00 -9.51 19.70
C VAL A 595 6.43 -8.30 20.51
N PRO A 596 5.59 -7.26 20.61
CA PRO A 596 5.98 -6.06 21.32
C PRO A 596 5.94 -6.28 22.84
N GLY A 597 6.69 -5.47 23.60
CA GLY A 597 6.63 -5.49 25.07
C GLY A 597 5.45 -4.70 25.64
N GLU A 598 4.84 -3.84 24.82
CA GLU A 598 3.75 -2.93 25.15
C GLU A 598 2.89 -2.68 23.90
N ASN A 599 1.87 -1.81 23.98
CA ASN A 599 1.03 -1.50 22.83
C ASN A 599 1.85 -0.80 21.75
N VAL A 600 1.67 -1.21 20.49
CA VAL A 600 2.36 -0.63 19.33
C VAL A 600 1.34 -0.07 18.35
N THR A 601 1.65 1.08 17.77
CA THR A 601 0.88 1.72 16.70
C THR A 601 1.61 1.57 15.37
N LYS A 602 0.92 1.13 14.32
CA LYS A 602 1.42 1.00 12.95
C LYS A 602 0.49 1.70 11.96
N SER A 603 1.03 2.16 10.84
CA SER A 603 0.22 2.61 9.71
C SER A 603 -0.09 1.42 8.81
N LEU A 604 -1.37 1.10 8.62
CA LEU A 604 -1.86 -0.01 7.80
C LEU A 604 -2.97 0.51 6.88
N ALA A 605 -2.79 0.42 5.56
CA ALA A 605 -3.74 0.97 4.57
C ALA A 605 -4.13 2.45 4.85
N GLY A 606 -3.18 3.25 5.35
CA GLY A 606 -3.43 4.64 5.75
C GLY A 606 -4.05 4.82 7.15
N CYS A 607 -4.48 3.74 7.82
CA CYS A 607 -4.99 3.78 9.19
C CYS A 607 -3.88 3.73 10.24
N HIS A 608 -4.00 4.50 11.31
CA HIS A 608 -3.16 4.33 12.51
C HIS A 608 -3.75 3.29 13.46
N VAL A 609 -3.24 2.06 13.38
CA VAL A 609 -3.72 0.89 14.13
C VAL A 609 -2.83 0.63 15.34
N SER A 610 -3.42 0.61 16.53
CA SER A 610 -2.75 0.21 17.77
C SER A 610 -3.18 -1.19 18.21
N TYR A 611 -2.24 -2.03 18.60
CA TYR A 611 -2.54 -3.39 19.09
C TYR A 611 -1.68 -3.79 20.29
N THR A 612 -2.21 -4.67 21.13
CA THR A 612 -1.49 -5.22 22.30
C THR A 612 -0.58 -6.39 21.89
N PRO A 613 0.42 -6.74 22.72
CA PRO A 613 1.04 -8.07 22.62
C PRO A 613 -0.04 -9.15 22.72
N VAL A 614 0.08 -10.20 21.91
CA VAL A 614 -0.86 -11.32 21.98
C VAL A 614 -0.69 -12.08 23.31
N SER A 615 -1.80 -12.44 23.94
CA SER A 615 -1.83 -13.22 25.19
C SER A 615 -2.38 -14.60 24.91
N TYR A 616 -1.79 -15.64 25.51
CA TYR A 616 -2.29 -17.01 25.45
C TYR A 616 -2.49 -17.56 26.87
N ASP A 617 -3.66 -18.12 27.16
CA ASP A 617 -3.99 -18.77 28.42
C ASP A 617 -3.86 -20.30 28.27
N GLY A 618 -2.77 -20.87 28.82
CA GLY A 618 -2.53 -22.31 28.77
C GLY A 618 -3.51 -23.16 29.60
N GLU A 619 -4.41 -22.57 30.39
CA GLU A 619 -5.49 -23.31 31.05
C GLU A 619 -6.75 -23.43 30.18
N SER A 620 -7.06 -22.43 29.35
CA SER A 620 -8.27 -22.40 28.50
C SER A 620 -8.02 -22.52 27.00
N GLY A 621 -6.77 -22.51 26.54
CA GLY A 621 -6.46 -22.47 25.10
C GLY A 621 -6.76 -21.13 24.43
N GLU A 622 -7.29 -20.14 25.16
CA GLU A 622 -7.70 -18.86 24.60
C GLU A 622 -6.50 -17.98 24.25
N VAL A 623 -6.52 -17.44 23.03
CA VAL A 623 -5.61 -16.40 22.56
C VAL A 623 -6.37 -15.09 22.46
N THR A 624 -5.85 -14.01 23.04
CA THR A 624 -6.49 -12.69 23.04
C THR A 624 -5.58 -11.60 22.46
N LEU A 625 -6.17 -10.76 21.61
CA LEU A 625 -5.57 -9.56 21.04
C LEU A 625 -6.53 -8.37 21.23
N THR A 626 -6.05 -7.23 21.73
CA THR A 626 -6.84 -5.98 21.70
C THR A 626 -6.27 -5.05 20.65
N VAL A 627 -7.17 -4.46 19.87
CA VAL A 627 -6.85 -3.59 18.74
C VAL A 627 -7.74 -2.35 18.74
N SER A 628 -7.20 -1.23 18.29
CA SER A 628 -7.93 0.03 18.09
C SER A 628 -7.38 0.81 16.90
N VAL A 629 -8.25 1.45 16.13
CA VAL A 629 -7.90 2.38 15.05
C VAL A 629 -8.11 3.80 15.54
N SER A 630 -7.16 4.69 15.25
CA SER A 630 -7.25 6.08 15.70
C SER A 630 -8.44 6.82 15.08
N ASP A 631 -9.09 7.71 15.85
CA ASP A 631 -10.23 8.54 15.42
C ASP A 631 -9.87 9.55 14.31
N ASP A 632 -8.58 9.87 14.17
CA ASP A 632 -8.05 10.87 13.22
C ASP A 632 -7.53 10.24 11.91
N ALA A 633 -7.72 8.94 11.71
CA ALA A 633 -7.38 8.28 10.47
C ALA A 633 -8.46 8.52 9.39
N ASP A 634 -8.08 9.11 8.26
CA ASP A 634 -8.91 9.15 7.04
C ASP A 634 -8.68 7.84 6.26
N CYS A 635 -9.26 6.73 6.71
CA CYS A 635 -9.09 5.43 6.04
C CYS A 635 -10.41 4.64 5.90
N GLU A 636 -10.48 3.78 4.88
CA GLU A 636 -11.67 2.99 4.49
C GLU A 636 -11.82 1.66 5.26
N GLY A 637 -11.33 1.63 6.51
CA GLY A 637 -11.31 0.45 7.35
C GLY A 637 -10.04 -0.41 7.18
N VAL A 638 -9.67 -1.14 8.22
CA VAL A 638 -8.50 -2.03 8.24
C VAL A 638 -8.87 -3.43 8.68
N THR A 639 -8.47 -4.42 7.89
CA THR A 639 -8.67 -5.84 8.20
C THR A 639 -7.45 -6.42 8.91
N LEU A 640 -7.68 -7.14 10.00
CA LEU A 640 -6.66 -7.81 10.80
C LEU A 640 -7.10 -9.22 11.13
N THR A 641 -6.17 -10.16 11.04
CA THR A 641 -6.38 -11.56 11.39
C THR A 641 -5.54 -11.93 12.61
N LEU A 642 -6.15 -12.60 13.58
CA LEU A 642 -5.48 -13.39 14.61
C LEU A 642 -5.65 -14.87 14.27
N ALA A 643 -4.57 -15.59 13.99
CA ALA A 643 -4.60 -16.99 13.59
C ALA A 643 -3.69 -17.85 14.48
N GLY A 644 -4.10 -19.08 14.75
CA GLY A 644 -3.32 -20.08 15.47
C GLY A 644 -3.20 -21.37 14.67
N TYR A 645 -1.97 -21.84 14.50
CA TYR A 645 -1.61 -23.03 13.75
C TYR A 645 -0.97 -24.06 14.69
N GLU A 646 -1.34 -25.34 14.57
CA GLU A 646 -0.66 -26.43 15.27
C GLU A 646 0.64 -26.80 14.54
N LEU A 647 1.73 -26.94 15.30
CA LEU A 647 3.01 -27.38 14.75
C LEU A 647 3.02 -28.89 14.49
N PRO A 648 3.64 -29.36 13.38
CA PRO A 648 3.66 -30.77 13.05
C PRO A 648 4.48 -31.62 14.04
N GLY A 649 3.89 -32.72 14.50
CA GLY A 649 4.58 -33.75 15.28
C GLY A 649 5.04 -33.24 16.65
N ASP A 650 6.32 -33.44 16.95
CA ASP A 650 6.91 -33.08 18.26
C ASP A 650 7.60 -31.70 18.23
N ASP A 651 7.35 -30.89 17.18
CA ASP A 651 7.98 -29.59 17.02
C ASP A 651 7.47 -28.63 18.11
N THR A 652 8.40 -28.13 18.92
CA THR A 652 8.09 -27.20 20.03
C THR A 652 8.36 -25.75 19.68
N THR A 653 8.88 -25.47 18.48
CA THR A 653 9.26 -24.15 17.97
C THR A 653 8.95 -24.08 16.49
N PHE A 654 8.48 -22.94 15.99
CA PHE A 654 8.28 -22.76 14.56
C PHE A 654 9.56 -23.01 13.75
N VAL A 655 9.46 -23.88 12.75
CA VAL A 655 10.51 -24.17 11.78
C VAL A 655 9.95 -23.90 10.39
N ARG A 656 10.45 -22.84 9.73
CA ARG A 656 9.98 -22.43 8.39
C ARG A 656 9.98 -23.57 7.36
N ALA A 657 10.96 -24.46 7.42
CA ALA A 657 11.08 -25.59 6.49
C ALA A 657 10.05 -26.71 6.69
N ASN A 658 9.27 -26.66 7.79
CA ASN A 658 8.20 -27.61 8.11
C ASN A 658 6.84 -26.88 8.18
N ALA A 659 6.75 -25.67 7.62
CA ALA A 659 5.54 -24.87 7.74
C ALA A 659 4.36 -25.44 6.95
N ASP A 660 4.65 -26.15 5.86
CA ASP A 660 3.70 -26.95 5.07
C ASP A 660 3.00 -28.06 5.89
N GLY A 661 3.61 -28.48 7.00
CA GLY A 661 3.02 -29.43 7.94
C GLY A 661 2.16 -28.80 9.03
N GLN A 662 2.03 -27.47 9.08
CA GLN A 662 1.21 -26.79 10.09
C GLN A 662 -0.26 -26.82 9.70
N GLU A 663 -1.13 -27.08 10.67
CA GLU A 663 -2.59 -27.09 10.48
C GLU A 663 -3.19 -25.85 11.12
N LEU A 664 -4.01 -25.09 10.39
CA LEU A 664 -4.77 -23.98 10.95
C LEU A 664 -5.82 -24.51 11.93
N VAL A 665 -5.70 -24.14 13.21
CA VAL A 665 -6.61 -24.61 14.28
C VAL A 665 -7.80 -23.65 14.45
N ALA A 666 -7.51 -22.35 14.56
CA ALA A 666 -8.52 -21.32 14.71
C ALA A 666 -8.01 -19.98 14.19
N TYR A 667 -8.93 -19.14 13.74
CA TYR A 667 -8.65 -17.74 13.42
C TYR A 667 -9.88 -16.88 13.63
N GLU A 668 -9.66 -15.58 13.74
CA GLU A 668 -10.71 -14.57 13.73
C GLU A 668 -10.17 -13.36 12.95
N THR A 669 -10.98 -12.88 12.01
CA THR A 669 -10.67 -11.72 11.18
C THR A 669 -11.63 -10.59 11.53
N VAL A 670 -11.08 -9.41 11.82
CA VAL A 670 -11.86 -8.21 12.14
C VAL A 670 -11.53 -7.08 11.18
N THR A 671 -12.56 -6.38 10.71
CA THR A 671 -12.43 -5.11 10.00
C THR A 671 -12.85 -3.98 10.93
N LEU A 672 -11.99 -2.97 11.07
CA LEU A 672 -12.18 -1.85 12.00
C LEU A 672 -12.13 -0.54 11.24
N ASP A 673 -13.15 0.32 11.42
CA ASP A 673 -13.16 1.66 10.87
C ASP A 673 -12.40 2.65 11.78
N ALA A 674 -12.19 3.88 11.30
CA ALA A 674 -11.58 4.94 12.08
C ALA A 674 -12.34 5.18 13.41
N GLY A 675 -11.62 5.08 14.53
CA GLY A 675 -12.17 5.20 15.88
C GLY A 675 -12.68 3.89 16.50
N ASP A 676 -12.72 2.79 15.75
CA ASP A 676 -13.15 1.51 16.29
C ASP A 676 -12.08 0.88 17.19
N SER A 677 -12.56 0.07 18.14
CA SER A 677 -11.69 -0.79 18.95
C SER A 677 -12.40 -2.10 19.27
N GLY A 678 -11.63 -3.18 19.36
CA GLY A 678 -12.13 -4.52 19.56
C GLY A 678 -11.14 -5.41 20.31
N THR A 679 -11.68 -6.49 20.85
CA THR A 679 -10.89 -7.61 21.38
C THR A 679 -11.19 -8.82 20.53
N VAL A 680 -10.15 -9.36 19.90
CA VAL A 680 -10.17 -10.56 19.07
C VAL A 680 -9.76 -11.74 19.94
N VAL A 681 -10.57 -12.80 19.96
CA VAL A 681 -10.32 -14.01 20.76
C VAL A 681 -10.46 -15.22 19.86
N ILE A 682 -9.49 -16.13 19.91
CA ILE A 682 -9.57 -17.45 19.28
C ILE A 682 -9.27 -18.53 20.31
N ASP A 683 -9.76 -19.74 20.08
CA ASP A 683 -9.58 -20.89 20.97
C ASP A 683 -8.79 -22.00 20.26
N LEU A 684 -7.68 -22.44 20.87
CA LEU A 684 -6.77 -23.44 20.31
C LEU A 684 -6.90 -24.83 20.96
N ASP A 685 -7.76 -25.00 21.96
CA ASP A 685 -7.94 -26.31 22.60
C ASP A 685 -8.92 -27.23 21.86
N GLY A 686 -9.63 -26.70 20.87
CA GLY A 686 -10.54 -27.46 20.00
C GLY A 686 -11.84 -27.90 20.67
N GLU A 687 -12.12 -27.49 21.92
CA GLU A 687 -13.43 -27.69 22.54
C GLU A 687 -14.41 -26.61 22.07
N SER A 688 -14.64 -26.50 20.75
CA SER A 688 -15.64 -25.57 20.23
C SER A 688 -17.00 -25.89 20.87
N GLU A 689 -17.57 -24.96 21.64
CA GLU A 689 -18.96 -25.08 22.12
C GLU A 689 -19.91 -25.00 20.90
N ALA A 690 -20.24 -26.16 20.33
CA ALA A 690 -21.26 -26.32 19.29
C ALA A 690 -22.69 -26.15 19.82
#